data_AF-A0A7I7K2U7-F1
#
_entry.id   AF-A0A7I7K2U7-F1
#
_cell.length_a   1.000
_cell.length_b   1.000
_cell.length_c   1.000
_cell.angle_alpha   90.00
_cell.angle_beta   90.00
_cell.angle_gamma   90.00
#
_symmetry.space_group_name_H-M   'P 1'
#
loop_
_entity.id
_entity.type
_entity.pdbx_description
1 polymer ?
#
loop_
_entity_poly.entity_id
_entity_poly.type
_entity_poly.pdbx_seq_one_letter_code
_entity_poly.pdbx_strand_id
1 'polypeptide(L)'
;MGLPVFVDPRRFDAVILGPRAGVRADLVGQLQAVDICVATVDSTSDPQVLRETAQEFGVRPSRCVVIDGDPGGVAAAHDAGFALVVGVAPVGSGDALTQCGADVVVPDLVALAVRDNFRRISVMADALRSYGEIAPLVETRIPAVLLDFDGTLSEIVGEPASAALVPGARETLEALAAHCPVAVISGRSLGDIRDRVGVPGIWYAGSHGFELLAPDGTRHENQAGAEAAHVLVGAVAELRARLAAVEGVLIEDKRFTVAVHYRHVASDRVDEVVAATRAVGQRRGLRTTGGLKVIELRPDVDWGKGAAVEWIIDRIDGRELLLPIYIGDELTDEDAFDVLRHNGIGIAVRNQETGDRRSAARFALDNPEAVCRFLTRLSDQLAVEHDVTNDPWSLTFGGYRPADERLREALCTLGNGYLAVRGAAPECEAGENHYPAMYVAGVYNRLTDHVAGVEIDNESLVNLPNWLAVTFRIDGGPWFDIDDVAEVTSYVATLDLRTAMLTREFVMCDHAGRRTRVRQRRLVAMHRPHVAALQTTVYPENWSGRLEFHTVIDGRVRNLGVERYRDLSAQHLTVDGMRELSTDSVLLDARTNESQIRVAVAARSRVDNGAGPQAGYRVLRDDRRIGHEIAVDVTVGGAVTLEKVATVYTSRDHGISGPVVAAERELAHVDSFDDLERGHRLAWTHLWERFNVDLGREADLLRLVRLHQLHTLQTLSPHTADLDVGVPARGLHGEAYRGHVFWDELFVFPVLNMRLPKVTRSLLLYRFRRLPEARRAAREAGYRGAMFPWQSGSDGREESQRLHLNPRSGRWNPDASARAHHVGLAIAYNVWQHYQVTGDIGFLIDYGVEMLAEIAQFWVSAATLDPVRDRYVICGVIGPDEFHSGYPGRDYDGIDNNAYTNVMAVWVIVRALEALERLPLTYRLALLEALDIDDDDLRRWEDVSRRMFVPFHDGVISQFEGYAELAELDWDDYRQRYGDLQRLDRILEAEGSSVNNYRAAKQADVLMLFYLLSADELYELFDRLGYSFAPEQIPATIEYYQKRTSHGSTLSAVVHSWVLARGDRRQAMSYFRQVMASDVIDIQKGTTAEGIHLAAMAGSIDLLQRCFTGLELRRDRIVVGPMWPTSLGRLTFTFRYRGHRLRISVAGRSATLSAEPGDAPPVIVESRGDTRELVAGSAVEFVQ
;
A
#
# COMPACT_ATOMS: atom_id res chain seq x y z
N MET A 1 -32.37 -7.82 31.34
CA MET A 1 -32.50 -8.83 30.27
C MET A 1 -31.16 -9.53 30.19
N GLY A 2 -31.13 -10.86 30.29
CA GLY A 2 -29.89 -11.63 30.11
C GLY A 2 -29.43 -11.55 28.65
N LEU A 3 -28.16 -11.88 28.40
CA LEU A 3 -27.65 -12.07 27.05
C LEU A 3 -28.48 -13.14 26.32
N PRO A 4 -28.79 -12.95 25.03
CA PRO A 4 -29.54 -13.95 24.26
C PRO A 4 -28.76 -15.26 24.15
N VAL A 5 -29.48 -16.38 24.18
CA VAL A 5 -28.93 -17.71 23.94
C VAL A 5 -28.87 -17.93 22.43
N PHE A 6 -27.69 -18.25 21.91
CA PHE A 6 -27.50 -18.43 20.47
C PHE A 6 -27.58 -19.90 20.06
N VAL A 7 -28.38 -20.19 19.03
CA VAL A 7 -28.25 -21.40 18.24
C VAL A 7 -27.23 -21.13 17.13
N ASP A 8 -26.08 -21.80 17.23
CA ASP A 8 -24.96 -21.65 16.30
C ASP A 8 -24.97 -22.79 15.27
N PRO A 9 -25.17 -22.53 13.96
CA PRO A 9 -25.23 -23.56 12.93
C PRO A 9 -23.88 -24.25 12.66
N ARG A 10 -22.80 -23.80 13.31
CA ARG A 10 -21.52 -24.50 13.32
C ARG A 10 -21.54 -25.69 14.28
N ARG A 11 -22.25 -25.55 15.40
CA ARG A 11 -22.31 -26.52 16.50
C ARG A 11 -23.54 -27.42 16.45
N PHE A 12 -24.62 -26.95 15.83
CA PHE A 12 -25.91 -27.66 15.78
C PHE A 12 -26.47 -27.75 14.36
N ASP A 13 -27.02 -28.91 14.01
CA ASP A 13 -27.65 -29.16 12.71
C ASP A 13 -29.17 -29.36 12.81
N ALA A 14 -29.70 -29.58 14.01
CA ALA A 14 -31.14 -29.71 14.21
C ALA A 14 -31.62 -29.08 15.53
N VAL A 15 -32.87 -28.63 15.54
CA VAL A 15 -33.61 -28.21 16.73
C VAL A 15 -34.90 -29.03 16.84
N ILE A 16 -35.10 -29.66 17.99
CA ILE A 16 -36.34 -30.37 18.32
C ILE A 16 -37.09 -29.52 19.35
N LEU A 17 -38.29 -29.08 18.98
CA LEU A 17 -39.19 -28.28 19.81
C LEU A 17 -40.21 -29.20 20.49
N GLY A 18 -40.18 -29.21 21.82
CA GLY A 18 -41.17 -29.91 22.63
C GLY A 18 -42.52 -29.17 22.66
N PRO A 19 -43.61 -29.88 22.98
CA PRO A 19 -44.96 -29.34 22.88
C PRO A 19 -45.22 -28.17 23.84
N ARG A 20 -44.45 -28.04 24.93
CA ARG A 20 -44.55 -26.93 25.90
C ARG A 20 -43.58 -25.77 25.65
N ALA A 21 -42.62 -25.89 24.72
CA ALA A 21 -41.76 -24.78 24.33
C ALA A 21 -42.49 -23.73 23.46
N GLY A 22 -43.56 -24.14 22.76
CA GLY A 22 -44.23 -23.34 21.74
C GLY A 22 -43.44 -23.30 20.42
N VAL A 23 -43.99 -22.61 19.40
CA VAL A 23 -43.37 -22.46 18.07
C VAL A 23 -43.38 -20.98 17.67
N ARG A 24 -42.21 -20.45 17.27
CA ARG A 24 -42.01 -19.08 16.74
C ARG A 24 -41.66 -19.17 15.26
N ALA A 25 -42.55 -18.74 14.36
CA ALA A 25 -42.37 -18.93 12.91
C ALA A 25 -41.13 -18.21 12.36
N ASP A 26 -40.78 -17.05 12.90
CA ASP A 26 -39.57 -16.29 12.55
C ASP A 26 -38.29 -16.98 13.06
N LEU A 27 -38.29 -17.60 14.24
CA LEU A 27 -37.15 -18.41 14.72
C LEU A 27 -36.95 -19.64 13.83
N VAL A 28 -38.03 -20.33 13.48
CA VAL A 28 -37.98 -21.48 12.54
C VAL A 28 -37.44 -21.03 11.18
N GLY A 29 -37.91 -19.89 10.66
CA GLY A 29 -37.39 -19.32 9.41
C GLY A 29 -35.91 -18.96 9.49
N GLN A 30 -35.44 -18.39 10.61
CA GLN A 30 -34.02 -18.09 10.85
C GLN A 30 -33.16 -19.37 10.91
N LEU A 31 -33.61 -20.41 11.61
CA LEU A 31 -32.93 -21.70 11.70
C LEU A 31 -32.84 -22.38 10.32
N GLN A 32 -33.94 -22.40 9.56
CA GLN A 32 -33.98 -22.98 8.22
C GLN A 32 -33.11 -22.20 7.22
N ALA A 33 -33.03 -20.88 7.32
CA ALA A 33 -32.17 -20.06 6.45
C ALA A 33 -30.67 -20.37 6.61
N VAL A 34 -30.27 -20.98 7.73
CA VAL A 34 -28.90 -21.44 8.00
C VAL A 34 -28.73 -22.96 7.88
N ASP A 35 -29.71 -23.64 7.29
CA ASP A 35 -29.80 -25.10 7.08
C ASP A 35 -29.91 -25.94 8.36
N ILE A 36 -30.45 -25.39 9.45
CA ILE A 36 -30.77 -26.18 10.65
C ILE A 36 -32.15 -26.82 10.47
N CYS A 37 -32.20 -28.15 10.58
CA CYS A 37 -33.44 -28.91 10.56
C CYS A 37 -34.28 -28.59 11.80
N VAL A 38 -35.60 -28.45 11.66
CA VAL A 38 -36.48 -28.19 12.80
C VAL A 38 -37.60 -29.22 12.84
N ALA A 39 -37.75 -29.92 13.96
CA ALA A 39 -38.90 -30.78 14.25
C ALA A 39 -39.69 -30.24 15.44
N THR A 40 -41.00 -30.46 15.40
CA THR A 40 -41.89 -30.39 16.57
C THR A 40 -42.39 -31.78 16.88
N VAL A 41 -42.27 -32.22 18.13
CA VAL A 41 -42.71 -33.55 18.57
C VAL A 41 -43.89 -33.43 19.53
N ASP A 42 -44.81 -34.41 19.48
CA ASP A 42 -46.01 -34.44 20.32
C ASP A 42 -45.71 -34.85 21.78
N SER A 43 -44.57 -35.51 22.01
CA SER A 43 -44.04 -35.84 23.34
C SER A 43 -42.53 -35.90 23.31
N THR A 44 -41.92 -35.38 24.37
CA THR A 44 -40.47 -35.36 24.60
C THR A 44 -40.08 -36.21 25.81
N SER A 45 -41.04 -36.76 26.55
CA SER A 45 -40.78 -37.50 27.79
C SER A 45 -40.13 -38.87 27.58
N ASP A 46 -40.05 -39.33 26.34
CA ASP A 46 -39.39 -40.58 25.95
C ASP A 46 -38.05 -40.26 25.23
N PRO A 47 -36.90 -40.59 25.85
CA PRO A 47 -35.58 -40.47 25.24
C PRO A 47 -35.46 -41.13 23.86
N GLN A 48 -36.22 -42.20 23.59
CA GLN A 48 -36.16 -42.92 22.31
C GLN A 48 -36.81 -42.12 21.18
N VAL A 49 -37.94 -41.47 21.45
CA VAL A 49 -38.64 -40.62 20.46
C VAL A 49 -37.74 -39.47 20.01
N LEU A 50 -37.08 -38.78 20.95
CA LEU A 50 -36.14 -37.71 20.63
C LEU A 50 -34.99 -38.21 19.74
N ARG A 51 -34.43 -39.39 20.02
CA ARG A 51 -33.35 -39.99 19.22
C ARG A 51 -33.81 -40.37 17.82
N GLU A 52 -34.98 -40.96 17.70
CA GLU A 52 -35.59 -41.32 16.40
C GLU A 52 -35.80 -40.06 15.57
N THR A 53 -36.33 -38.97 16.15
CA THR A 53 -36.44 -37.67 15.46
C THR A 53 -35.10 -37.11 15.01
N ALA A 54 -34.05 -37.20 15.84
CA ALA A 54 -32.71 -36.79 15.43
C ALA A 54 -32.17 -37.65 14.27
N GLN A 55 -32.40 -38.97 14.33
CA GLN A 55 -32.01 -39.93 13.28
C GLN A 55 -32.75 -39.73 11.96
N GLU A 56 -34.02 -39.31 11.98
CA GLU A 56 -34.80 -38.95 10.78
C GLU A 56 -34.14 -37.79 10.01
N PHE A 57 -33.51 -36.85 10.71
CA PHE A 57 -32.69 -35.80 10.10
C PHE A 57 -31.27 -36.26 9.72
N GLY A 58 -30.89 -37.49 10.06
CA GLY A 58 -29.51 -37.96 9.93
C GLY A 58 -28.53 -37.28 10.89
N VAL A 59 -29.03 -36.63 11.94
CA VAL A 59 -28.24 -35.85 12.91
C VAL A 59 -28.06 -36.64 14.20
N ARG A 60 -26.86 -36.61 14.78
CA ARG A 60 -26.60 -37.24 16.08
C ARG A 60 -27.16 -36.36 17.21
N PRO A 61 -27.65 -36.92 18.33
CA PRO A 61 -28.11 -36.12 19.47
C PRO A 61 -27.11 -35.05 19.93
N SER A 62 -25.80 -35.35 19.85
CA SER A 62 -24.71 -34.43 20.15
C SER A 62 -24.54 -33.24 19.18
N ARG A 63 -25.38 -33.12 18.15
CA ARG A 63 -25.47 -31.97 17.23
C ARG A 63 -26.90 -31.41 17.16
N CYS A 64 -27.76 -31.79 18.10
CA CYS A 64 -29.15 -31.35 18.18
C CYS A 64 -29.38 -30.48 19.41
N VAL A 65 -30.17 -29.42 19.24
CA VAL A 65 -30.74 -28.65 20.36
C VAL A 65 -32.13 -29.20 20.65
N VAL A 66 -32.45 -29.44 21.93
CA VAL A 66 -33.83 -29.69 22.36
C VAL A 66 -34.31 -28.50 23.14
N ILE A 67 -35.49 -27.99 22.80
CA ILE A 67 -36.11 -26.86 23.48
C ILE A 67 -37.42 -27.34 24.06
N ASP A 68 -37.57 -27.31 25.38
CA ASP A 68 -38.78 -27.76 26.04
C ASP A 68 -39.10 -26.98 27.32
N GLY A 69 -40.39 -26.81 27.60
CA GLY A 69 -40.88 -26.30 28.88
C GLY A 69 -41.29 -27.41 29.85
N ASP A 70 -41.27 -28.68 29.44
CA ASP A 70 -41.62 -29.81 30.31
C ASP A 70 -40.40 -30.40 31.05
N PRO A 71 -40.40 -30.52 32.39
CA PRO A 71 -39.30 -31.14 33.14
C PRO A 71 -38.99 -32.58 32.72
N GLY A 72 -40.01 -33.37 32.35
CA GLY A 72 -39.82 -34.74 31.85
C GLY A 72 -39.14 -34.77 30.49
N GLY A 73 -39.51 -33.84 29.60
CA GLY A 73 -38.86 -33.64 28.31
C GLY A 73 -37.41 -33.18 28.41
N VAL A 74 -37.13 -32.23 29.31
CA VAL A 74 -35.76 -31.77 29.61
C VAL A 74 -34.90 -32.92 30.15
N ALA A 75 -35.41 -33.69 31.12
CA ALA A 75 -34.70 -34.86 31.65
C ALA A 75 -34.43 -35.91 30.57
N ALA A 76 -35.44 -36.21 29.75
CA ALA A 76 -35.30 -37.17 28.66
C ALA A 76 -34.27 -36.71 27.59
N ALA A 77 -34.26 -35.42 27.24
CA ALA A 77 -33.28 -34.85 26.32
C ALA A 77 -31.85 -34.86 26.90
N HIS A 78 -31.71 -34.52 28.18
CA HIS A 78 -30.44 -34.57 28.89
C HIS A 78 -29.89 -36.01 28.90
N ASP A 79 -30.72 -36.97 29.28
CA ASP A 79 -30.38 -38.40 29.39
C ASP A 79 -30.14 -39.04 28.01
N ALA A 80 -30.82 -38.55 26.97
CA ALA A 80 -30.63 -38.99 25.58
C ALA A 80 -29.35 -38.43 24.92
N GLY A 81 -28.57 -37.61 25.62
CA GLY A 81 -27.27 -37.19 25.12
C GLY A 81 -27.32 -35.98 24.18
N PHE A 82 -28.38 -35.17 24.22
CA PHE A 82 -28.50 -33.98 23.36
C PHE A 82 -27.41 -32.93 23.66
N ALA A 83 -27.11 -32.10 22.66
CA ALA A 83 -25.97 -31.17 22.67
C ALA A 83 -26.22 -29.91 23.50
N LEU A 84 -27.45 -29.40 23.42
CA LEU A 84 -27.94 -28.25 24.15
C LEU A 84 -29.41 -28.48 24.49
N VAL A 85 -29.75 -28.47 25.77
CA VAL A 85 -31.12 -28.59 26.27
C VAL A 85 -31.55 -27.24 26.84
N VAL A 86 -32.42 -26.56 26.10
CA VAL A 86 -32.96 -25.24 26.47
C VAL A 86 -34.30 -25.43 27.17
N GLY A 87 -34.35 -25.12 28.45
CA GLY A 87 -35.58 -25.02 29.21
C GLY A 87 -36.33 -23.72 28.87
N VAL A 88 -37.64 -23.77 28.64
CA VAL A 88 -38.47 -22.58 28.47
C VAL A 88 -39.42 -22.46 29.65
N ALA A 89 -39.20 -21.47 30.52
CA ALA A 89 -40.05 -21.23 31.69
C ALA A 89 -40.12 -19.74 32.03
N PRO A 90 -41.29 -19.21 32.47
CA PRO A 90 -41.41 -17.84 32.94
C PRO A 90 -40.39 -17.52 34.04
N VAL A 91 -39.96 -16.26 34.10
CA VAL A 91 -38.98 -15.77 35.08
C VAL A 91 -39.39 -16.17 36.51
N GLY A 92 -38.50 -16.88 37.20
CA GLY A 92 -38.72 -17.37 38.58
C GLY A 92 -39.26 -18.79 38.70
N SER A 93 -39.56 -19.47 37.59
CA SER A 93 -40.08 -20.85 37.57
C SER A 93 -39.13 -21.87 36.92
N GLY A 94 -37.86 -21.49 36.69
CA GLY A 94 -36.88 -22.28 35.95
C GLY A 94 -36.13 -23.36 36.74
N ASP A 95 -36.14 -23.29 38.08
CA ASP A 95 -35.33 -24.15 38.95
C ASP A 95 -35.60 -25.64 38.73
N ALA A 96 -36.86 -26.01 38.44
CA ALA A 96 -37.23 -27.38 38.15
C ALA A 96 -36.61 -27.89 36.83
N LEU A 97 -36.53 -27.04 35.80
CA LEU A 97 -35.91 -27.40 34.51
C LEU A 97 -34.39 -27.52 34.64
N THR A 98 -33.75 -26.62 35.40
CA THR A 98 -32.32 -26.72 35.70
C THR A 98 -31.99 -27.99 36.50
N GLN A 99 -32.81 -28.35 37.49
CA GLN A 99 -32.66 -29.61 38.25
C GLN A 99 -32.85 -30.86 37.37
N CYS A 100 -33.70 -30.77 36.35
CA CYS A 100 -33.91 -31.82 35.35
C CYS A 100 -32.82 -31.87 34.26
N GLY A 101 -31.80 -31.01 34.31
CA GLY A 101 -30.67 -31.07 33.39
C GLY A 101 -30.75 -30.14 32.18
N ALA A 102 -31.57 -29.08 32.22
CA ALA A 102 -31.49 -28.01 31.23
C ALA A 102 -30.13 -27.29 31.34
N ASP A 103 -29.42 -27.16 30.20
CA ASP A 103 -28.15 -26.43 30.11
C ASP A 103 -28.35 -24.92 30.29
N VAL A 104 -29.50 -24.42 29.82
CA VAL A 104 -29.90 -23.02 29.97
C VAL A 104 -31.41 -22.91 30.04
N VAL A 105 -31.92 -21.99 30.85
CA VAL A 105 -33.37 -21.72 30.95
C VAL A 105 -33.64 -20.30 30.47
N VAL A 106 -34.52 -20.16 29.48
CA VAL A 106 -34.92 -18.89 28.89
C VAL A 106 -36.39 -18.56 29.24
N PRO A 107 -36.74 -17.27 29.39
CA PRO A 107 -38.10 -16.86 29.74
C PRO A 107 -39.13 -17.19 28.65
N ASP A 108 -38.69 -17.12 27.39
CA ASP A 108 -39.47 -17.41 26.19
C ASP A 108 -38.52 -17.64 24.99
N LEU A 109 -39.08 -17.99 23.84
CA LEU A 109 -38.32 -18.19 22.61
C LEU A 109 -37.73 -16.88 22.03
N VAL A 110 -38.14 -15.68 22.47
CA VAL A 110 -37.58 -14.40 22.00
C VAL A 110 -36.14 -14.21 22.49
N ALA A 111 -35.81 -14.80 23.64
CA ALA A 111 -34.44 -14.83 24.16
C ALA A 111 -33.49 -15.75 23.35
N LEU A 112 -33.98 -16.48 22.35
CA LEU A 112 -33.17 -17.27 21.42
C LEU A 112 -32.90 -16.49 20.12
N ALA A 113 -31.63 -16.47 19.73
CA ALA A 113 -31.14 -15.88 18.49
C ALA A 113 -30.37 -16.93 17.66
N VAL A 114 -30.32 -16.75 16.33
CA VAL A 114 -29.58 -17.63 15.41
C VAL A 114 -28.41 -16.86 14.82
N ARG A 115 -27.23 -17.48 14.76
CA ARG A 115 -26.09 -16.88 14.04
C ARG A 115 -26.18 -17.23 12.55
N ASP A 116 -25.99 -16.25 11.67
CA ASP A 116 -26.32 -16.35 10.24
C ASP A 116 -25.15 -16.09 9.26
N ASN A 117 -23.99 -15.66 9.74
CA ASN A 117 -22.89 -15.15 8.91
C ASN A 117 -21.73 -16.15 8.69
N PHE A 118 -22.01 -17.44 8.53
CA PHE A 118 -20.97 -18.48 8.34
C PHE A 118 -21.13 -19.23 7.03
N ARG A 119 -20.02 -19.53 6.35
CA ARG A 119 -20.02 -20.29 5.08
C ARG A 119 -19.74 -21.77 5.35
N ARG A 120 -20.23 -22.64 4.47
CA ARG A 120 -19.86 -24.07 4.46
C ARG A 120 -18.41 -24.22 4.02
N ILE A 121 -17.66 -25.12 4.65
CA ILE A 121 -16.24 -25.33 4.35
C ILE A 121 -16.03 -25.74 2.88
N SER A 122 -16.98 -26.45 2.25
CA SER A 122 -16.93 -26.85 0.84
C SER A 122 -16.86 -25.68 -0.15
N VAL A 123 -17.48 -24.53 0.18
CA VAL A 123 -17.53 -23.34 -0.69
C VAL A 123 -16.47 -22.28 -0.32
N MET A 124 -15.66 -22.54 0.70
CA MET A 124 -14.57 -21.65 1.09
C MET A 124 -13.42 -21.69 0.09
N ALA A 125 -12.73 -20.55 -0.06
CA ALA A 125 -11.56 -20.45 -0.92
C ALA A 125 -10.41 -21.31 -0.38
N ASP A 126 -9.75 -22.06 -1.25
CA ASP A 126 -8.58 -22.87 -0.91
C ASP A 126 -7.38 -21.95 -0.60
N ALA A 127 -6.74 -22.10 0.55
CA ALA A 127 -5.65 -21.22 1.00
C ALA A 127 -4.36 -21.36 0.17
N LEU A 128 -4.09 -22.52 -0.44
CA LEU A 128 -2.92 -22.74 -1.31
C LEU A 128 -3.11 -22.06 -2.66
N ARG A 129 -4.31 -22.16 -3.24
CA ARG A 129 -4.69 -21.48 -4.49
C ARG A 129 -4.82 -19.98 -4.28
N SER A 130 -5.33 -19.57 -3.12
CA SER A 130 -5.52 -18.16 -2.73
C SER A 130 -4.32 -17.59 -1.97
N TYR A 131 -3.18 -18.31 -1.92
CA TYR A 131 -1.98 -17.88 -1.19
C TYR A 131 -1.50 -16.49 -1.63
N GLY A 132 -1.80 -16.09 -2.87
CA GLY A 132 -1.54 -14.74 -3.36
C GLY A 132 -2.25 -13.63 -2.59
N GLU A 133 -3.36 -13.89 -1.91
CA GLU A 133 -4.03 -12.93 -1.03
C GLU A 133 -3.31 -12.80 0.33
N ILE A 134 -2.65 -13.87 0.76
CA ILE A 134 -1.97 -13.97 2.06
C ILE A 134 -0.53 -13.44 1.95
N ALA A 135 0.16 -13.75 0.85
CA ALA A 135 1.57 -13.44 0.65
C ALA A 135 1.94 -11.95 0.85
N PRO A 136 1.19 -10.95 0.33
CA PRO A 136 1.50 -9.54 0.55
C PRO A 136 1.37 -9.10 2.00
N LEU A 137 0.47 -9.73 2.77
CA LEU A 137 0.31 -9.45 4.19
C LEU A 137 1.52 -10.00 4.95
N VAL A 138 1.93 -11.22 4.65
CA VAL A 138 3.12 -11.86 5.24
C VAL A 138 4.40 -11.09 4.95
N GLU A 139 4.55 -10.54 3.73
CA GLU A 139 5.75 -9.77 3.33
C GLU A 139 5.91 -8.43 4.08
N THR A 140 4.79 -7.91 4.61
CA THR A 140 4.73 -6.57 5.21
C THR A 140 4.42 -6.59 6.71
N ARG A 141 4.06 -7.75 7.26
CA ARG A 141 3.69 -8.00 8.66
C ARG A 141 4.52 -9.14 9.25
N ILE A 142 4.46 -9.32 10.56
CA ILE A 142 5.12 -10.42 11.26
C ILE A 142 4.10 -11.55 11.43
N PRO A 143 4.14 -12.65 10.67
CA PRO A 143 3.19 -13.74 10.85
C PRO A 143 3.38 -14.41 12.23
N ALA A 144 2.31 -14.81 12.89
CA ALA A 144 2.35 -15.72 14.02
C ALA A 144 1.49 -16.93 13.69
N VAL A 145 2.09 -18.12 13.58
CA VAL A 145 1.42 -19.31 13.08
C VAL A 145 1.02 -20.21 14.24
N LEU A 146 -0.27 -20.37 14.44
CA LEU A 146 -0.87 -21.18 15.50
C LEU A 146 -1.61 -22.35 14.88
N LEU A 147 -1.33 -23.56 15.35
CA LEU A 147 -1.72 -24.80 14.69
C LEU A 147 -2.42 -25.72 15.69
N ASP A 148 -3.53 -26.33 15.27
CA ASP A 148 -3.98 -27.56 15.89
C ASP A 148 -3.07 -28.74 15.52
N PHE A 149 -3.15 -29.83 16.28
CA PHE A 149 -2.34 -31.02 16.04
C PHE A 149 -3.09 -32.14 15.31
N ASP A 150 -4.08 -32.74 15.97
CA ASP A 150 -4.85 -33.85 15.39
C ASP A 150 -5.67 -33.31 14.21
N GLY A 151 -5.72 -34.03 13.08
CA GLY A 151 -6.45 -33.59 11.87
C GLY A 151 -5.87 -32.36 11.14
N THR A 152 -4.80 -31.74 11.66
CA THR A 152 -4.13 -30.57 11.07
C THR A 152 -2.65 -30.85 10.76
N LEU A 153 -1.86 -31.27 11.76
CA LEU A 153 -0.45 -31.68 11.59
C LEU A 153 -0.27 -33.20 11.57
N SER A 154 -1.29 -33.94 11.99
CA SER A 154 -1.39 -35.40 11.97
C SER A 154 -2.65 -35.82 11.23
N GLU A 155 -2.62 -36.97 10.56
CA GLU A 155 -3.85 -37.63 10.10
C GLU A 155 -4.72 -38.03 11.32
N ILE A 156 -6.03 -38.07 11.12
CA ILE A 156 -6.95 -38.59 12.13
C ILE A 156 -6.85 -40.11 12.13
N VAL A 157 -6.35 -40.68 13.24
CA VAL A 157 -6.10 -42.12 13.37
C VAL A 157 -7.08 -42.81 14.32
N GLY A 158 -7.34 -44.09 14.06
CA GLY A 158 -8.24 -44.92 14.87
C GLY A 158 -7.76 -45.16 16.32
N GLU A 159 -6.45 -45.08 16.57
CA GLU A 159 -5.83 -45.23 17.89
C GLU A 159 -5.05 -43.94 18.23
N PRO A 160 -5.50 -43.11 19.20
CA PRO A 160 -4.90 -41.80 19.49
C PRO A 160 -3.40 -41.84 19.82
N ALA A 161 -2.90 -42.97 20.34
CA ALA A 161 -1.48 -43.15 20.63
C ALA A 161 -0.60 -43.24 19.37
N SER A 162 -1.15 -43.62 18.22
CA SER A 162 -0.44 -43.77 16.95
C SER A 162 -0.38 -42.49 16.09
N ALA A 163 -1.01 -41.41 16.54
CA ALA A 163 -0.99 -40.12 15.84
C ALA A 163 0.44 -39.59 15.72
N ALA A 164 0.89 -39.34 14.49
CA ALA A 164 2.23 -38.88 14.19
C ALA A 164 2.15 -37.75 13.18
N LEU A 165 3.15 -36.86 13.22
CA LEU A 165 3.27 -35.80 12.23
C LEU A 165 3.26 -36.37 10.81
N VAL A 166 2.54 -35.70 9.91
CA VAL A 166 2.63 -36.03 8.49
C VAL A 166 4.07 -35.83 7.97
N PRO A 167 4.50 -36.60 6.96
CA PRO A 167 5.86 -36.48 6.43
C PRO A 167 6.23 -35.03 6.08
N GLY A 168 7.40 -34.57 6.53
CA GLY A 168 7.90 -33.21 6.28
C GLY A 168 7.39 -32.12 7.23
N ALA A 169 6.39 -32.40 8.08
CA ALA A 169 5.82 -31.38 8.96
C ALA A 169 6.78 -30.93 10.06
N ARG A 170 7.61 -31.83 10.62
CA ARG A 170 8.62 -31.48 11.63
C ARG A 170 9.64 -30.51 11.06
N GLU A 171 10.23 -30.85 9.93
CA GLU A 171 11.24 -30.04 9.24
C GLU A 171 10.67 -28.68 8.84
N THR A 172 9.40 -28.66 8.40
CA THR A 172 8.71 -27.41 8.05
C THR A 172 8.47 -26.52 9.28
N LEU A 173 8.07 -27.08 10.41
CA LEU A 173 7.89 -26.32 11.66
C LEU A 173 9.22 -25.79 12.20
N GLU A 174 10.29 -26.57 12.11
CA GLU A 174 11.65 -26.13 12.48
C GLU A 174 12.12 -24.96 11.61
N ALA A 175 11.92 -25.05 10.29
CA ALA A 175 12.25 -23.97 9.36
C ALA A 175 11.40 -22.71 9.62
N LEU A 176 10.10 -22.88 9.86
CA LEU A 176 9.19 -21.77 10.11
C LEU A 176 9.49 -21.04 11.43
N ALA A 177 9.81 -21.80 12.50
CA ALA A 177 10.17 -21.26 13.81
C ALA A 177 11.46 -20.42 13.79
N ALA A 178 12.34 -20.63 12.80
CA ALA A 178 13.52 -19.79 12.60
C ALA A 178 13.18 -18.38 12.08
N HIS A 179 11.97 -18.18 11.57
CA HIS A 179 11.55 -16.95 10.90
C HIS A 179 10.37 -16.24 11.58
N CYS A 180 9.51 -16.97 12.29
CA CYS A 180 8.37 -16.37 12.96
C CYS A 180 7.91 -17.15 14.20
N PRO A 181 7.12 -16.53 15.09
CA PRO A 181 6.51 -17.24 16.22
C PRO A 181 5.58 -18.36 15.72
N VAL A 182 5.82 -19.58 16.21
CA VAL A 182 4.99 -20.77 15.95
C VAL A 182 4.41 -21.29 17.26
N ALA A 183 3.15 -21.71 17.23
CA ALA A 183 2.46 -22.32 18.35
C ALA A 183 1.71 -23.60 17.94
N VAL A 184 1.78 -24.64 18.76
CA VAL A 184 0.92 -25.83 18.63
C VAL A 184 -0.04 -25.88 19.82
N ILE A 185 -1.33 -25.88 19.54
CA ILE A 185 -2.42 -25.86 20.52
C ILE A 185 -3.23 -27.15 20.37
N SER A 186 -3.27 -28.00 21.39
CA SER A 186 -3.92 -29.31 21.32
C SER A 186 -4.73 -29.63 22.57
N GLY A 187 -5.73 -30.51 22.45
CA GLY A 187 -6.42 -31.14 23.58
C GLY A 187 -5.56 -32.16 24.34
N ARG A 188 -4.42 -32.58 23.79
CA ARG A 188 -3.45 -33.50 24.42
C ARG A 188 -2.69 -32.82 25.56
N SER A 189 -2.17 -33.60 26.51
CA SER A 189 -1.31 -33.02 27.56
C SER A 189 -0.04 -32.41 26.96
N LEU A 190 0.52 -31.41 27.64
CA LEU A 190 1.73 -30.70 27.25
C LEU A 190 2.93 -31.64 27.08
N GLY A 191 3.01 -32.69 27.91
CA GLY A 191 4.02 -33.73 27.77
C GLY A 191 3.86 -34.53 26.47
N ASP A 192 2.65 -35.03 26.21
CA ASP A 192 2.36 -35.84 25.01
C ASP A 192 2.59 -35.05 23.71
N ILE A 193 2.07 -33.80 23.63
CA ILE A 193 2.21 -33.01 22.41
C ILE A 193 3.66 -32.61 22.13
N ARG A 194 4.43 -32.28 23.17
CA ARG A 194 5.86 -31.93 23.03
C ARG A 194 6.68 -33.13 22.56
N ASP A 195 6.40 -34.32 23.07
CA ASP A 195 7.14 -35.53 22.69
C ASP A 195 6.83 -35.94 21.23
N ARG A 196 5.60 -35.70 20.74
CA ARG A 196 5.20 -35.97 19.35
C ARG A 196 5.77 -34.97 18.36
N VAL A 197 5.60 -33.67 18.63
CA VAL A 197 6.04 -32.60 17.72
C VAL A 197 7.55 -32.44 17.79
N GLY A 198 8.11 -32.41 19.00
CA GLY A 198 9.55 -32.42 19.28
C GLY A 198 10.36 -31.29 18.64
N VAL A 199 9.76 -30.13 18.37
CA VAL A 199 10.43 -28.94 17.83
C VAL A 199 10.76 -27.97 18.98
N PRO A 200 12.04 -27.59 19.21
CA PRO A 200 12.39 -26.61 20.23
C PRO A 200 12.07 -25.18 19.77
N GLY A 201 11.94 -24.24 20.72
CA GLY A 201 11.79 -22.81 20.40
C GLY A 201 10.40 -22.38 19.89
N ILE A 202 9.37 -23.23 20.03
CA ILE A 202 7.98 -22.90 19.71
C ILE A 202 7.10 -22.89 20.96
N TRP A 203 5.94 -22.25 20.86
CA TRP A 203 4.91 -22.31 21.90
C TRP A 203 4.20 -23.66 21.86
N TYR A 204 3.97 -24.26 23.02
CA TYR A 204 3.09 -25.42 23.17
C TYR A 204 1.96 -25.09 24.13
N ALA A 205 0.73 -25.42 23.75
CA ALA A 205 -0.44 -25.31 24.60
C ALA A 205 -1.15 -26.68 24.66
N GLY A 206 -1.03 -27.36 25.80
CA GLY A 206 -1.68 -28.64 26.08
C GLY A 206 -3.01 -28.46 26.80
N SER A 207 -3.84 -29.50 26.79
CA SER A 207 -5.16 -29.55 27.41
C SER A 207 -6.02 -28.33 27.03
N HIS A 208 -6.13 -28.02 25.73
CA HIS A 208 -6.84 -26.83 25.21
C HIS A 208 -6.31 -25.49 25.75
N GLY A 209 -5.05 -25.45 26.20
CA GLY A 209 -4.38 -24.25 26.70
C GLY A 209 -4.44 -24.05 28.21
N PHE A 210 -4.82 -25.06 29.01
CA PHE A 210 -4.70 -24.99 30.47
C PHE A 210 -3.24 -25.06 30.95
N GLU A 211 -2.35 -25.63 30.14
CA GLU A 211 -0.91 -25.68 30.38
C GLU A 211 -0.16 -25.23 29.12
N LEU A 212 0.76 -24.27 29.27
CA LEU A 212 1.54 -23.70 28.17
C LEU A 212 3.04 -23.75 28.47
N LEU A 213 3.83 -23.85 27.41
CA LEU A 213 5.28 -23.73 27.41
C LEU A 213 5.69 -22.66 26.39
N ALA A 214 6.41 -21.66 26.84
CA ALA A 214 6.98 -20.61 26.00
C ALA A 214 8.28 -21.09 25.31
N PRO A 215 8.70 -20.44 24.20
CA PRO A 215 9.93 -20.75 23.47
C PRO A 215 11.21 -20.76 24.33
N ASP A 216 11.27 -19.93 25.37
CA ASP A 216 12.38 -19.83 26.32
C ASP A 216 12.38 -20.95 27.39
N GLY A 217 11.37 -21.82 27.37
CA GLY A 217 11.17 -22.89 28.34
C GLY A 217 10.33 -22.50 29.56
N THR A 218 9.85 -21.26 29.64
CA THR A 218 8.97 -20.80 30.73
C THR A 218 7.62 -21.53 30.67
N ARG A 219 7.20 -22.09 31.80
CA ARG A 219 5.90 -22.78 31.93
C ARG A 219 4.84 -21.86 32.50
N HIS A 220 3.65 -21.92 31.92
CA HIS A 220 2.47 -21.21 32.39
C HIS A 220 1.32 -22.20 32.59
N GLU A 221 0.59 -22.06 33.69
CA GLU A 221 -0.62 -22.84 33.96
C GLU A 221 -1.76 -21.87 34.25
N ASN A 222 -2.96 -22.19 33.76
CA ASN A 222 -4.15 -21.42 34.08
C ASN A 222 -4.52 -21.67 35.56
N GLN A 223 -4.55 -20.61 36.36
CA GLN A 223 -4.76 -20.72 37.81
C GLN A 223 -6.11 -21.34 38.17
N ALA A 224 -7.19 -20.99 37.47
CA ALA A 224 -8.52 -21.55 37.72
C ALA A 224 -8.61 -23.04 37.33
N GLY A 225 -7.90 -23.44 36.26
CA GLY A 225 -7.73 -24.85 35.89
C GLY A 225 -6.94 -25.65 36.92
N ALA A 226 -5.85 -25.08 37.45
CA ALA A 226 -5.05 -25.68 38.52
C ALA A 226 -5.84 -25.85 39.82
N GLU A 227 -6.66 -24.86 40.16
CA GLU A 227 -7.58 -24.93 41.29
C GLU A 227 -8.65 -26.00 41.07
N ALA A 228 -9.14 -26.23 39.85
CA ALA A 228 -10.14 -27.26 39.55
C ALA A 228 -9.58 -28.69 39.38
N ALA A 229 -8.26 -28.87 39.24
CA ALA A 229 -7.64 -30.17 38.99
C ALA A 229 -7.95 -31.24 40.07
N HIS A 230 -8.10 -30.83 41.33
CA HIS A 230 -8.47 -31.75 42.43
C HIS A 230 -9.89 -32.33 42.27
N VAL A 231 -10.80 -31.58 41.63
CA VAL A 231 -12.17 -32.00 41.35
C VAL A 231 -12.18 -33.11 40.29
N LEU A 232 -11.34 -33.00 39.26
CA LEU A 232 -11.17 -33.98 38.18
C LEU A 232 -10.60 -35.31 38.69
N VAL A 233 -9.63 -35.28 39.60
CA VAL A 233 -9.11 -36.52 40.22
C VAL A 233 -10.23 -37.29 40.92
N GLY A 234 -11.12 -36.59 41.62
CA GLY A 234 -12.33 -37.17 42.20
C GLY A 234 -13.30 -37.72 41.14
N ALA A 235 -13.43 -37.05 40.00
CA ALA A 235 -14.25 -37.50 38.87
C ALA A 235 -13.69 -38.79 38.25
N VAL A 236 -12.37 -38.91 38.05
CA VAL A 236 -11.72 -40.12 37.52
C VAL A 236 -11.99 -41.33 38.42
N ALA A 237 -11.78 -41.18 39.73
CA ALA A 237 -12.01 -42.26 40.68
C ALA A 237 -13.47 -42.75 40.65
N GLU A 238 -14.40 -41.81 40.57
CA GLU A 238 -15.83 -42.10 40.50
C GLU A 238 -16.24 -42.74 39.16
N LEU A 239 -15.71 -42.27 38.03
CA LEU A 239 -15.96 -42.85 36.71
C LEU A 239 -15.41 -44.26 36.62
N ARG A 240 -14.19 -44.50 37.12
CA ARG A 240 -13.60 -45.84 37.18
C ARG A 240 -14.44 -46.81 38.02
N ALA A 241 -15.00 -46.34 39.13
CA ALA A 241 -15.89 -47.16 39.95
C ALA A 241 -17.22 -47.45 39.25
N ARG A 242 -17.85 -46.45 38.63
CA ARG A 242 -19.16 -46.59 37.97
C ARG A 242 -19.10 -47.40 36.67
N LEU A 243 -18.02 -47.27 35.91
CA LEU A 243 -17.86 -47.90 34.60
C LEU A 243 -17.04 -49.20 34.63
N ALA A 244 -16.65 -49.68 35.82
CA ALA A 244 -15.84 -50.90 35.98
C ALA A 244 -16.46 -52.15 35.32
N ALA A 245 -17.79 -52.21 35.24
CA ALA A 245 -18.52 -53.33 34.64
C ALA A 245 -18.81 -53.16 33.14
N VAL A 246 -18.39 -52.06 32.51
CA VAL A 246 -18.58 -51.80 31.08
C VAL A 246 -17.31 -52.19 30.33
N GLU A 247 -17.35 -53.32 29.62
CA GLU A 247 -16.22 -53.77 28.81
C GLU A 247 -16.01 -52.85 27.60
N GLY A 248 -14.76 -52.49 27.32
CA GLY A 248 -14.38 -51.61 26.19
C GLY A 248 -14.38 -50.11 26.49
N VAL A 249 -14.73 -49.67 27.72
CA VAL A 249 -14.53 -48.28 28.18
C VAL A 249 -13.06 -48.03 28.48
N LEU A 250 -12.54 -46.89 28.01
CA LEU A 250 -11.21 -46.40 28.38
C LEU A 250 -11.35 -45.01 29.01
N ILE A 251 -10.92 -44.87 30.27
CA ILE A 251 -10.88 -43.58 30.99
C ILE A 251 -9.45 -43.08 31.03
N GLU A 252 -9.21 -41.98 30.33
CA GLU A 252 -7.93 -41.30 30.21
C GLU A 252 -7.90 -40.06 31.11
N ASP A 253 -6.94 -40.02 32.04
CA ASP A 253 -6.73 -38.90 32.96
C ASP A 253 -5.60 -38.00 32.42
N LYS A 254 -5.96 -36.76 32.05
CA LYS A 254 -5.05 -35.77 31.46
C LYS A 254 -4.81 -34.58 32.39
N ARG A 255 -4.93 -34.74 33.72
CA ARG A 255 -4.76 -33.71 34.77
C ARG A 255 -5.81 -32.58 34.75
N PHE A 256 -6.02 -31.92 33.62
CA PHE A 256 -6.99 -30.83 33.42
C PHE A 256 -8.23 -31.26 32.63
N THR A 257 -8.22 -32.48 32.09
CA THR A 257 -9.37 -33.08 31.40
C THR A 257 -9.43 -34.57 31.73
N VAL A 258 -10.64 -35.13 31.78
CA VAL A 258 -10.86 -36.59 31.85
C VAL A 258 -11.61 -37.01 30.60
N ALA A 259 -11.00 -37.84 29.76
CA ALA A 259 -11.62 -38.34 28.53
C ALA A 259 -12.11 -39.78 28.73
N VAL A 260 -13.40 -40.01 28.50
CA VAL A 260 -14.04 -41.32 28.58
C VAL A 260 -14.35 -41.80 27.17
N HIS A 261 -13.49 -42.67 26.65
CA HIS A 261 -13.64 -43.27 25.33
C HIS A 261 -14.57 -44.48 25.41
N TYR A 262 -15.54 -44.53 24.50
CA TYR A 262 -16.50 -45.63 24.40
C TYR A 262 -16.48 -46.29 23.02
N ARG A 263 -15.37 -46.14 22.29
CA ARG A 263 -15.22 -46.63 20.91
C ARG A 263 -15.37 -48.15 20.78
N HIS A 264 -14.93 -48.89 21.80
CA HIS A 264 -14.96 -50.35 21.86
C HIS A 264 -16.08 -50.89 22.76
N VAL A 265 -16.96 -50.02 23.25
CA VAL A 265 -18.12 -50.40 24.05
C VAL A 265 -19.21 -50.93 23.14
N ALA A 266 -19.89 -52.00 23.55
CA ALA A 266 -21.04 -52.53 22.84
C ALA A 266 -22.12 -51.46 22.67
N SER A 267 -22.74 -51.38 21.48
CA SER A 267 -23.61 -50.26 21.10
C SER A 267 -24.82 -50.06 22.03
N ASP A 268 -25.29 -51.14 22.67
CA ASP A 268 -26.38 -51.16 23.65
C ASP A 268 -25.98 -50.64 25.04
N ARG A 269 -24.68 -50.45 25.30
CA ARG A 269 -24.13 -49.95 26.58
C ARG A 269 -23.44 -48.59 26.48
N VAL A 270 -23.34 -48.01 25.28
CA VAL A 270 -22.77 -46.67 25.09
C VAL A 270 -23.53 -45.62 25.92
N ASP A 271 -24.86 -45.74 26.00
CA ASP A 271 -25.71 -44.82 26.75
C ASP A 271 -25.41 -44.83 28.26
N GLU A 272 -25.08 -46.01 28.81
CA GLU A 272 -24.64 -46.17 30.20
C GLU A 272 -23.37 -45.33 30.46
N VAL A 273 -22.44 -45.33 29.49
CA VAL A 273 -21.18 -44.57 29.58
C VAL A 273 -21.40 -43.07 29.48
N VAL A 274 -22.24 -42.64 28.53
CA VAL A 274 -22.55 -41.22 28.32
C VAL A 274 -23.26 -40.63 29.55
N ALA A 275 -24.30 -41.31 30.02
CA ALA A 275 -25.08 -40.87 31.18
C ALA A 275 -24.24 -40.84 32.46
N ALA A 276 -23.42 -41.88 32.69
CA ALA A 276 -22.52 -41.90 33.85
C ALA A 276 -21.49 -40.76 33.81
N THR A 277 -20.94 -40.45 32.63
CA THR A 277 -19.94 -39.39 32.48
C THR A 277 -20.53 -38.01 32.73
N ARG A 278 -21.69 -37.70 32.12
CA ARG A 278 -22.43 -36.45 32.36
C ARG A 278 -22.85 -36.28 33.83
N ALA A 279 -23.36 -37.35 34.45
CA ALA A 279 -23.79 -37.30 35.85
C ALA A 279 -22.63 -37.03 36.83
N VAL A 280 -21.43 -37.56 36.55
CA VAL A 280 -20.23 -37.24 37.33
C VAL A 280 -19.78 -35.80 37.08
N GLY A 281 -19.83 -35.33 35.83
CA GLY A 281 -19.52 -33.95 35.47
C GLY A 281 -20.39 -32.95 36.21
N GLN A 282 -21.72 -33.09 36.11
CA GLN A 282 -22.70 -32.22 36.73
C GLN A 282 -22.57 -32.17 38.26
N ARG A 283 -22.48 -33.33 38.93
CA ARG A 283 -22.32 -33.39 40.41
C ARG A 283 -21.09 -32.66 40.91
N ARG A 284 -20.05 -32.60 40.08
CA ARG A 284 -18.75 -32.03 40.44
C ARG A 284 -18.54 -30.63 39.86
N GLY A 285 -19.54 -30.05 39.19
CA GLY A 285 -19.42 -28.73 38.56
C GLY A 285 -18.39 -28.70 37.42
N LEU A 286 -18.25 -29.80 36.68
CA LEU A 286 -17.36 -29.92 35.53
C LEU A 286 -18.17 -29.81 34.24
N ARG A 287 -17.66 -29.06 33.27
CA ARG A 287 -18.22 -28.94 31.93
C ARG A 287 -17.99 -30.24 31.17
N THR A 288 -19.05 -30.80 30.59
CA THR A 288 -18.96 -31.98 29.73
C THR A 288 -18.92 -31.57 28.26
N THR A 289 -17.95 -32.08 27.49
CA THR A 289 -17.84 -31.88 26.05
C THR A 289 -17.84 -33.21 25.31
N GLY A 290 -18.52 -33.30 24.16
CA GLY A 290 -18.60 -34.52 23.36
C GLY A 290 -17.63 -34.49 22.18
N GLY A 291 -16.98 -35.63 21.91
CA GLY A 291 -16.12 -35.87 20.74
C GLY A 291 -16.47 -37.18 20.03
N LEU A 292 -15.64 -37.61 19.05
CA LEU A 292 -15.91 -38.80 18.25
C LEU A 292 -15.70 -40.10 19.05
N LYS A 293 -16.79 -40.61 19.62
CA LYS A 293 -16.81 -41.79 20.52
C LYS A 293 -16.01 -41.58 21.82
N VAL A 294 -16.00 -40.34 22.30
CA VAL A 294 -15.37 -39.90 23.56
C VAL A 294 -16.21 -38.81 24.21
N ILE A 295 -16.27 -38.77 25.54
CA ILE A 295 -16.83 -37.66 26.32
C ILE A 295 -15.77 -37.15 27.28
N GLU A 296 -15.59 -35.84 27.32
CA GLU A 296 -14.57 -35.19 28.13
C GLU A 296 -15.21 -34.38 29.27
N LEU A 297 -14.64 -34.49 30.47
CA LEU A 297 -14.92 -33.62 31.60
C LEU A 297 -13.78 -32.63 31.79
N ARG A 298 -14.09 -31.34 31.88
CA ARG A 298 -13.13 -30.26 32.08
C ARG A 298 -13.64 -29.24 33.10
N PRO A 299 -12.78 -28.38 33.68
CA PRO A 299 -13.21 -27.29 34.54
C PRO A 299 -14.21 -26.41 33.81
N ASP A 300 -15.28 -26.00 34.50
CA ASP A 300 -16.25 -25.05 33.94
C ASP A 300 -15.74 -23.60 34.04
N VAL A 301 -14.61 -23.36 33.39
CA VAL A 301 -13.97 -22.05 33.25
C VAL A 301 -14.17 -21.60 31.81
N ASP A 302 -14.36 -20.30 31.61
CA ASP A 302 -14.44 -19.69 30.29
C ASP A 302 -13.04 -19.60 29.65
N TRP A 303 -12.45 -20.76 29.36
CA TRP A 303 -11.11 -20.93 28.84
C TRP A 303 -11.08 -22.08 27.82
N GLY A 304 -10.63 -21.78 26.60
CA GLY A 304 -10.56 -22.72 25.48
C GLY A 304 -9.53 -22.28 24.44
N LYS A 305 -9.50 -22.93 23.26
CA LYS A 305 -8.49 -22.66 22.22
C LYS A 305 -8.44 -21.18 21.82
N GLY A 306 -9.58 -20.49 21.69
CA GLY A 306 -9.63 -19.05 21.42
C GLY A 306 -8.93 -18.20 22.48
N ALA A 307 -9.20 -18.44 23.77
CA ALA A 307 -8.55 -17.73 24.88
C ALA A 307 -7.04 -18.02 24.94
N ALA A 308 -6.63 -19.25 24.62
CA ALA A 308 -5.21 -19.63 24.54
C ALA A 308 -4.49 -18.90 23.39
N VAL A 309 -5.12 -18.79 22.22
CA VAL A 309 -4.62 -18.04 21.07
C VAL A 309 -4.40 -16.56 21.44
N GLU A 310 -5.42 -15.91 22.01
CA GLU A 310 -5.32 -14.50 22.42
C GLU A 310 -4.22 -14.29 23.46
N TRP A 311 -4.13 -15.18 24.45
CA TRP A 311 -3.13 -15.11 25.51
C TRP A 311 -1.69 -15.23 24.99
N ILE A 312 -1.46 -16.11 24.00
CA ILE A 312 -0.16 -16.28 23.33
C ILE A 312 0.18 -15.02 22.53
N ILE A 313 -0.77 -14.52 21.72
CA ILE A 313 -0.59 -13.33 20.88
C ILE A 313 -0.21 -12.11 21.71
N ASP A 314 -0.84 -11.90 22.86
CA ASP A 314 -0.56 -10.78 23.77
C ASP A 314 0.84 -10.81 24.40
N ARG A 315 1.59 -11.90 24.23
CA ARG A 315 2.95 -12.10 24.75
C ARG A 315 4.00 -12.18 23.65
N ILE A 316 3.61 -11.99 22.39
CA ILE A 316 4.53 -11.90 21.27
C ILE A 316 4.88 -10.42 21.06
N ASP A 317 6.19 -10.12 20.97
CA ASP A 317 6.68 -8.77 20.70
C ASP A 317 6.22 -8.28 19.31
N GLY A 318 5.99 -6.97 19.19
CA GLY A 318 5.59 -6.36 17.90
C GLY A 318 4.11 -6.55 17.53
N ARG A 319 3.23 -6.69 18.53
CA ARG A 319 1.77 -6.89 18.40
C ARG A 319 1.09 -6.05 17.30
N GLU A 320 1.52 -4.82 17.09
CA GLU A 320 0.91 -3.90 16.10
C GLU A 320 1.09 -4.36 14.64
N LEU A 321 2.20 -5.04 14.35
CA LEU A 321 2.51 -5.59 13.03
C LEU A 321 2.25 -7.09 12.95
N LEU A 322 1.73 -7.72 14.02
CA LEU A 322 1.50 -9.16 14.05
C LEU A 322 0.34 -9.53 13.11
N LEU A 323 0.50 -10.64 12.39
CA LEU A 323 -0.54 -11.28 11.58
C LEU A 323 -0.76 -12.71 12.09
N PRO A 324 -1.71 -12.91 13.03
CA PRO A 324 -2.03 -14.24 13.50
C PRO A 324 -2.65 -15.09 12.39
N ILE A 325 -2.16 -16.32 12.21
CA ILE A 325 -2.70 -17.33 11.31
C ILE A 325 -3.02 -18.56 12.14
N TYR A 326 -4.30 -18.92 12.25
CA TYR A 326 -4.74 -20.14 12.94
C TYR A 326 -5.21 -21.19 11.94
N ILE A 327 -4.71 -22.43 12.07
CA ILE A 327 -5.12 -23.56 11.24
C ILE A 327 -5.62 -24.68 12.14
N GLY A 328 -6.83 -25.17 11.87
CA GLY A 328 -7.49 -26.23 12.65
C GLY A 328 -8.61 -26.94 11.87
N ASP A 329 -9.00 -28.13 12.29
CA ASP A 329 -9.97 -28.99 11.59
C ASP A 329 -11.28 -29.18 12.38
N GLU A 330 -11.29 -29.00 13.70
CA GLU A 330 -12.37 -29.41 14.58
C GLU A 330 -13.32 -28.26 14.99
N LEU A 331 -14.38 -28.61 15.73
CA LEU A 331 -15.36 -27.62 16.21
C LEU A 331 -14.81 -26.70 17.29
N THR A 332 -13.81 -27.16 18.07
CA THR A 332 -13.23 -26.33 19.15
C THR A 332 -12.36 -25.19 18.59
N ASP A 333 -11.92 -25.33 17.33
CA ASP A 333 -11.15 -24.32 16.59
C ASP A 333 -11.99 -23.12 16.16
N GLU A 334 -13.32 -23.26 16.12
CA GLU A 334 -14.21 -22.15 15.83
C GLU A 334 -14.07 -21.00 16.82
N ASP A 335 -13.68 -21.29 18.06
CA ASP A 335 -13.39 -20.27 19.06
C ASP A 335 -12.10 -19.51 18.72
N ALA A 336 -11.09 -20.18 18.15
CA ALA A 336 -9.88 -19.54 17.64
C ALA A 336 -10.15 -18.72 16.37
N PHE A 337 -10.97 -19.24 15.45
CA PHE A 337 -11.40 -18.48 14.28
C PHE A 337 -12.22 -17.24 14.65
N ASP A 338 -13.11 -17.34 15.66
CA ASP A 338 -13.88 -16.20 16.17
C ASP A 338 -12.97 -15.11 16.75
N VAL A 339 -11.91 -15.49 17.50
CA VAL A 339 -10.91 -14.55 18.03
C VAL A 339 -10.14 -13.85 16.91
N LEU A 340 -9.77 -14.58 15.85
CA LEU A 340 -9.01 -14.03 14.71
C LEU A 340 -9.87 -13.35 13.65
N ARG A 341 -11.19 -13.35 13.79
CA ARG A 341 -12.14 -12.93 12.75
C ARG A 341 -11.86 -11.54 12.18
N HIS A 342 -11.33 -10.62 12.99
CA HIS A 342 -11.13 -9.23 12.63
C HIS A 342 -9.66 -8.84 12.37
N ASN A 343 -8.70 -9.56 12.94
CA ASN A 343 -7.29 -9.16 12.98
C ASN A 343 -6.32 -10.28 12.57
N GLY A 344 -6.81 -11.43 12.11
CA GLY A 344 -5.99 -12.56 11.68
C GLY A 344 -6.59 -13.36 10.53
N ILE A 345 -5.99 -14.52 10.27
CA ILE A 345 -6.38 -15.44 9.20
C ILE A 345 -6.75 -16.78 9.82
N GLY A 346 -8.03 -17.14 9.77
CA GLY A 346 -8.49 -18.50 10.09
C GLY A 346 -8.51 -19.39 8.86
N ILE A 347 -7.91 -20.57 8.95
CA ILE A 347 -7.89 -21.60 7.90
C ILE A 347 -8.47 -22.91 8.46
N ALA A 348 -9.60 -23.35 7.91
CA ALA A 348 -10.19 -24.63 8.28
C ALA A 348 -9.60 -25.79 7.48
N VAL A 349 -9.25 -26.91 8.12
CA VAL A 349 -8.81 -28.12 7.41
C VAL A 349 -10.02 -29.03 7.21
N ARG A 350 -10.22 -29.49 5.97
CA ARG A 350 -11.29 -30.41 5.61
C ARG A 350 -10.93 -31.81 6.10
N ASN A 351 -11.90 -32.47 6.72
CA ASN A 351 -11.81 -33.88 7.05
C ASN A 351 -13.17 -34.56 6.82
N GLN A 352 -13.17 -35.88 6.61
CA GLN A 352 -14.42 -36.62 6.35
C GLN A 352 -15.28 -36.78 7.62
N GLU A 353 -14.71 -36.61 8.80
CA GLU A 353 -15.39 -36.87 10.08
C GLU A 353 -16.30 -35.71 10.53
N THR A 354 -15.97 -34.48 10.18
CA THR A 354 -16.71 -33.26 10.53
C THR A 354 -17.67 -32.80 9.44
N GLY A 355 -17.58 -33.39 8.24
CA GLY A 355 -18.48 -33.13 7.10
C GLY A 355 -18.40 -31.70 6.57
N ASP A 356 -19.39 -31.30 5.77
CA ASP A 356 -19.47 -29.95 5.20
C ASP A 356 -20.10 -28.93 6.16
N ARG A 357 -19.48 -28.78 7.34
CA ARG A 357 -19.95 -27.87 8.38
C ARG A 357 -19.76 -26.40 8.01
N ARG A 358 -20.43 -25.50 8.73
CA ARG A 358 -20.16 -24.06 8.66
C ARG A 358 -18.96 -23.69 9.52
N SER A 359 -18.24 -22.64 9.12
CA SER A 359 -17.04 -22.16 9.83
C SER A 359 -16.94 -20.62 9.80
N ALA A 360 -16.30 -20.06 10.82
CA ALA A 360 -15.84 -18.67 10.89
C ALA A 360 -14.46 -18.46 10.23
N ALA A 361 -13.76 -19.52 9.85
CA ALA A 361 -12.53 -19.42 9.08
C ALA A 361 -12.77 -18.65 7.76
N ARG A 362 -11.70 -18.09 7.20
CA ARG A 362 -11.74 -17.35 5.94
C ARG A 362 -11.37 -18.24 4.75
N PHE A 363 -10.43 -19.16 4.96
CA PHE A 363 -9.95 -20.09 3.93
C PHE A 363 -10.10 -21.54 4.41
N ALA A 364 -9.97 -22.47 3.47
CA ALA A 364 -9.90 -23.89 3.77
C ALA A 364 -8.68 -24.56 3.13
N LEU A 365 -8.27 -25.70 3.67
CA LEU A 365 -7.27 -26.61 3.10
C LEU A 365 -7.85 -28.03 3.07
N ASP A 366 -7.47 -28.83 2.09
CA ASP A 366 -8.13 -30.12 1.86
C ASP A 366 -7.78 -31.22 2.88
N ASN A 367 -6.59 -31.18 3.50
CA ASN A 367 -6.08 -32.21 4.42
C ASN A 367 -4.76 -31.77 5.11
N PRO A 368 -4.24 -32.53 6.09
CA PRO A 368 -2.94 -32.26 6.74
C PRO A 368 -1.75 -32.11 5.79
N GLU A 369 -1.70 -32.86 4.68
CA GLU A 369 -0.64 -32.70 3.67
C GLU A 369 -0.69 -31.31 3.00
N ALA A 370 -1.89 -30.80 2.74
CA ALA A 370 -2.09 -29.44 2.24
C ALA A 370 -1.66 -28.37 3.26
N VAL A 371 -1.84 -28.62 4.56
CA VAL A 371 -1.31 -27.77 5.63
C VAL A 371 0.22 -27.74 5.58
N CYS A 372 0.87 -28.91 5.50
CA CYS A 372 2.33 -28.99 5.40
C CYS A 372 2.84 -28.17 4.19
N ARG A 373 2.26 -28.36 3.00
CA ARG A 373 2.63 -27.57 1.79
C ARG A 373 2.42 -26.07 1.97
N PHE A 374 1.35 -25.65 2.64
CA PHE A 374 1.09 -24.24 2.92
C PHE A 374 2.17 -23.65 3.84
N LEU A 375 2.51 -24.37 4.92
CA LEU A 375 3.55 -23.97 5.86
C LEU A 375 4.94 -23.96 5.24
N THR A 376 5.28 -24.93 4.39
CA THR A 376 6.55 -24.94 3.65
C THR A 376 6.64 -23.72 2.75
N ARG A 377 5.57 -23.42 1.99
CA ARG A 377 5.53 -22.24 1.11
C ARG A 377 5.67 -20.93 1.90
N LEU A 378 5.07 -20.85 3.08
CA LEU A 378 5.20 -19.72 3.99
C LEU A 378 6.64 -19.57 4.52
N SER A 379 7.24 -20.67 4.97
CA SER A 379 8.62 -20.70 5.44
C SER A 379 9.60 -20.31 4.33
N ASP A 380 9.43 -20.82 3.12
CA ASP A 380 10.29 -20.50 1.97
C ASP A 380 10.24 -19.01 1.62
N GLN A 381 9.04 -18.40 1.69
CA GLN A 381 8.89 -16.96 1.47
C GLN A 381 9.62 -16.15 2.54
N LEU A 382 9.43 -16.48 3.83
CA LEU A 382 10.08 -15.79 4.93
C LEU A 382 11.61 -15.98 4.93
N ALA A 383 12.09 -17.15 4.49
CA ALA A 383 13.51 -17.42 4.33
C ALA A 383 14.15 -16.51 3.27
N VAL A 384 13.45 -16.28 2.14
CA VAL A 384 13.90 -15.34 1.10
C VAL A 384 13.91 -13.90 1.62
N GLU A 385 12.93 -13.51 2.43
CA GLU A 385 12.85 -12.16 3.01
C GLU A 385 13.93 -11.89 4.07
N HIS A 386 14.42 -12.94 4.74
CA HIS A 386 15.50 -12.88 5.74
C HIS A 386 16.91 -13.09 5.14
N ASP A 387 17.04 -13.39 3.85
CA ASP A 387 18.34 -13.48 3.17
C ASP A 387 18.95 -12.09 2.98
N VAL A 388 19.83 -11.72 3.91
CA VAL A 388 20.56 -10.45 3.92
C VAL A 388 21.62 -10.32 2.82
N THR A 389 21.95 -11.39 2.08
CA THR A 389 23.02 -11.34 1.08
C THR A 389 22.64 -10.55 -0.18
N ASN A 390 21.34 -10.27 -0.40
CA ASN A 390 20.85 -9.35 -1.45
C ASN A 390 19.44 -8.80 -1.15
N ASP A 391 19.22 -8.19 0.03
CA ASP A 391 17.90 -7.68 0.45
C ASP A 391 17.36 -6.61 -0.53
N PRO A 392 16.20 -6.84 -1.19
CA PRO A 392 15.60 -5.87 -2.09
C PRO A 392 14.85 -4.74 -1.35
N TRP A 393 14.84 -4.72 -0.02
CA TRP A 393 14.28 -3.63 0.80
C TRP A 393 15.34 -2.63 1.29
N SER A 394 16.62 -2.83 0.98
CA SER A 394 17.71 -1.97 1.45
C SER A 394 18.44 -1.31 0.30
N LEU A 395 18.62 0.01 0.36
CA LEU A 395 19.56 0.75 -0.47
C LEU A 395 20.71 1.26 0.39
N THR A 396 21.88 0.63 0.25
CA THR A 396 23.06 0.88 1.10
C THR A 396 24.22 1.48 0.31
N PHE A 397 24.80 2.55 0.86
CA PHE A 397 25.99 3.23 0.37
C PHE A 397 27.14 3.05 1.36
N GLY A 398 28.24 2.45 0.90
CA GLY A 398 29.46 2.26 1.69
C GLY A 398 30.52 3.32 1.36
N GLY A 399 31.26 3.75 2.39
CA GLY A 399 32.35 4.72 2.30
C GLY A 399 31.86 6.16 2.13
N TYR A 400 32.62 7.09 2.71
CA TYR A 400 32.37 8.52 2.57
C TYR A 400 33.10 9.07 1.34
N ARG A 401 32.37 9.73 0.44
CA ARG A 401 32.90 10.35 -0.78
C ARG A 401 32.18 11.68 -1.01
N PRO A 402 32.80 12.82 -0.68
CA PRO A 402 32.13 14.13 -0.74
C PRO A 402 31.46 14.45 -2.09
N ALA A 403 32.11 14.07 -3.20
CA ALA A 403 31.59 14.29 -4.55
C ALA A 403 30.27 13.53 -4.86
N ASP A 404 29.98 12.45 -4.14
CA ASP A 404 28.77 11.64 -4.34
C ASP A 404 27.61 12.09 -3.43
N GLU A 405 27.86 12.94 -2.43
CA GLU A 405 26.89 13.19 -1.36
C GLU A 405 25.62 13.86 -1.86
N ARG A 406 25.69 14.89 -2.72
CA ARG A 406 24.45 15.52 -3.26
C ARG A 406 23.52 14.55 -4.01
N LEU A 407 24.08 13.55 -4.69
CA LEU A 407 23.30 12.48 -5.34
C LEU A 407 22.65 11.59 -4.28
N ARG A 408 23.44 11.13 -3.29
CA ARG A 408 22.94 10.33 -2.15
C ARG A 408 21.86 11.07 -1.39
N GLU A 409 22.00 12.38 -1.19
CA GLU A 409 21.02 13.22 -0.54
C GLU A 409 19.67 13.24 -1.26
N ALA A 410 19.67 13.29 -2.59
CA ALA A 410 18.44 13.21 -3.37
C ALA A 410 17.79 11.83 -3.23
N LEU A 411 18.56 10.76 -3.41
CA LEU A 411 18.10 9.36 -3.31
C LEU A 411 17.68 8.95 -1.88
N CYS A 412 18.26 9.56 -0.85
CA CYS A 412 17.97 9.30 0.56
C CYS A 412 17.02 10.36 1.17
N THR A 413 16.33 11.14 0.34
CA THR A 413 15.27 12.05 0.80
C THR A 413 14.20 11.25 1.54
N LEU A 414 13.74 11.77 2.67
CA LEU A 414 12.62 11.21 3.43
C LEU A 414 11.42 12.15 3.34
N GLY A 415 10.22 11.60 3.15
CA GLY A 415 9.00 12.42 3.05
C GLY A 415 7.73 11.64 3.28
N ASN A 416 6.62 12.36 3.43
CA ASN A 416 5.30 11.78 3.69
C ASN A 416 4.19 12.40 2.83
N GLY A 417 4.51 13.05 1.71
CA GLY A 417 3.55 13.70 0.82
C GLY A 417 3.03 15.07 1.29
N TYR A 418 3.24 15.43 2.56
CA TYR A 418 3.06 16.79 3.06
C TYR A 418 4.41 17.52 3.11
N LEU A 419 5.39 16.95 3.81
CA LEU A 419 6.75 17.49 3.91
C LEU A 419 7.80 16.46 3.47
N ALA A 420 8.92 16.96 2.98
CA ALA A 420 10.10 16.16 2.67
C ALA A 420 11.38 16.87 3.11
N VAL A 421 12.37 16.07 3.52
CA VAL A 421 13.69 16.53 3.96
C VAL A 421 14.72 15.74 3.16
N ARG A 422 15.63 16.45 2.49
CA ARG A 422 16.71 15.82 1.73
C ARG A 422 17.57 14.94 2.64
N GLY A 423 18.19 13.94 2.02
CA GLY A 423 19.07 12.96 2.64
C GLY A 423 20.41 13.52 3.22
N ALA A 424 20.53 14.82 3.45
CA ALA A 424 21.74 15.51 3.93
C ALA A 424 22.22 15.04 5.30
N ALA A 425 23.51 15.16 5.54
CA ALA A 425 24.12 14.92 6.85
C ALA A 425 23.66 16.00 7.85
N PRO A 426 23.15 15.65 9.04
CA PRO A 426 22.67 16.62 10.03
C PRO A 426 23.70 17.67 10.46
N GLU A 427 24.97 17.33 10.42
CA GLU A 427 26.08 18.21 10.82
C GLU A 427 26.49 19.22 9.74
N CYS A 428 26.06 19.03 8.48
CA CYS A 428 26.52 19.83 7.35
C CYS A 428 25.58 21.00 7.05
N GLU A 429 26.16 22.14 6.67
CA GLU A 429 25.43 23.27 6.08
C GLU A 429 25.39 23.16 4.54
N ALA A 430 24.55 23.97 3.90
CA ALA A 430 24.53 24.05 2.44
C ALA A 430 25.85 24.62 1.92
N GLY A 431 26.55 23.85 1.08
CA GLY A 431 27.89 24.15 0.60
C GLY A 431 28.20 23.45 -0.71
N GLU A 432 29.48 23.11 -0.93
CA GLU A 432 29.95 22.42 -2.15
C GLU A 432 29.46 20.97 -2.21
N ASN A 433 29.64 20.20 -1.15
CA ASN A 433 29.34 18.76 -1.10
C ASN A 433 27.91 18.44 -0.63
N HIS A 434 27.32 19.32 0.19
CA HIS A 434 26.07 19.08 0.88
C HIS A 434 25.00 20.12 0.57
N TYR A 435 23.74 19.68 0.47
CA TYR A 435 22.58 20.55 0.28
C TYR A 435 21.39 20.11 1.15
N PRO A 436 21.40 20.45 2.46
CA PRO A 436 20.24 20.25 3.31
C PRO A 436 19.09 21.15 2.87
N ALA A 437 17.93 20.55 2.63
CA ALA A 437 16.72 21.27 2.28
C ALA A 437 15.49 20.57 2.84
N MET A 438 14.47 21.38 3.15
CA MET A 438 13.15 20.92 3.53
C MET A 438 12.11 21.60 2.65
N TYR A 439 11.16 20.83 2.14
CA TYR A 439 10.06 21.33 1.32
C TYR A 439 8.72 20.90 1.93
N VAL A 440 7.71 21.76 1.81
CA VAL A 440 6.31 21.42 2.09
C VAL A 440 5.52 21.59 0.80
N ALA A 441 4.68 20.62 0.48
CA ALA A 441 3.90 20.58 -0.74
C ALA A 441 3.03 21.85 -0.87
N GLY A 442 3.11 22.52 -2.02
CA GLY A 442 2.28 23.71 -2.31
C GLY A 442 2.80 25.04 -1.75
N VAL A 443 3.97 25.08 -1.12
CA VAL A 443 4.57 26.33 -0.65
C VAL A 443 5.45 26.95 -1.73
N TYR A 444 4.83 27.79 -2.55
CA TYR A 444 5.49 28.56 -3.60
C TYR A 444 5.65 30.03 -3.21
N ASN A 445 6.69 30.68 -3.77
CA ASN A 445 6.91 32.12 -3.62
C ASN A 445 7.61 32.67 -4.87
N ARG A 446 7.22 33.88 -5.29
CA ARG A 446 7.74 34.52 -6.50
C ARG A 446 8.80 35.56 -6.16
N LEU A 447 9.87 35.59 -6.96
CA LEU A 447 10.91 36.63 -6.92
C LEU A 447 11.14 37.19 -8.32
N THR A 448 11.58 38.44 -8.39
CA THR A 448 11.79 39.18 -9.65
C THR A 448 13.26 39.56 -9.81
N ASP A 449 13.81 39.30 -10.98
CA ASP A 449 15.18 39.60 -11.37
C ASP A 449 15.22 40.40 -12.69
N HIS A 450 16.32 41.12 -12.93
CA HIS A 450 16.58 41.81 -14.20
C HIS A 450 17.75 41.11 -14.92
N VAL A 451 17.46 40.39 -16.01
CA VAL A 451 18.45 39.61 -16.77
C VAL A 451 18.47 40.07 -18.22
N ALA A 452 19.66 40.41 -18.73
CA ALA A 452 19.84 40.86 -20.13
C ALA A 452 18.88 42.00 -20.56
N GLY A 453 18.52 42.90 -19.64
CA GLY A 453 17.60 44.02 -19.89
C GLY A 453 16.11 43.66 -19.86
N VAL A 454 15.77 42.42 -19.50
CA VAL A 454 14.39 41.94 -19.34
C VAL A 454 14.12 41.66 -17.87
N GLU A 455 13.01 42.20 -17.36
CA GLU A 455 12.48 41.79 -16.06
C GLU A 455 11.86 40.40 -16.18
N ILE A 456 12.34 39.47 -15.36
CA ILE A 456 11.83 38.10 -15.27
C ILE A 456 11.35 37.84 -13.86
N ASP A 457 10.15 37.30 -13.72
CA ASP A 457 9.65 36.79 -12.46
C ASP A 457 9.65 35.27 -12.47
N ASN A 458 10.08 34.67 -11.36
CA ASN A 458 10.13 33.22 -11.21
C ASN A 458 9.45 32.82 -9.92
N GLU A 459 8.37 32.04 -10.03
CA GLU A 459 7.82 31.30 -8.90
C GLU A 459 8.69 30.08 -8.59
N SER A 460 8.93 29.78 -7.32
CA SER A 460 9.68 28.59 -6.90
C SER A 460 9.04 27.93 -5.69
N LEU A 461 9.07 26.59 -5.67
CA LEU A 461 8.90 25.80 -4.45
C LEU A 461 10.00 26.21 -3.45
N VAL A 462 9.59 26.59 -2.24
CA VAL A 462 10.48 27.26 -1.29
C VAL A 462 11.24 26.25 -0.42
N ASN A 463 12.56 26.41 -0.30
CA ASN A 463 13.34 25.73 0.73
C ASN A 463 13.04 26.36 2.12
N LEU A 464 12.47 25.57 3.02
CA LEU A 464 11.95 25.99 4.33
C LEU A 464 12.99 25.84 5.45
N PRO A 465 12.78 26.47 6.63
CA PRO A 465 13.77 26.46 7.71
C PRO A 465 14.25 25.05 8.07
N ASN A 466 15.55 24.83 8.07
CA ASN A 466 16.15 23.52 8.25
C ASN A 466 16.13 23.12 9.74
N TRP A 467 15.24 22.19 10.11
CA TRP A 467 15.20 21.63 11.46
C TRP A 467 16.24 20.54 11.70
N LEU A 468 16.86 19.97 10.66
CA LEU A 468 17.71 18.78 10.78
C LEU A 468 19.04 19.06 11.50
N ALA A 469 19.52 20.31 11.47
CA ALA A 469 20.86 20.69 11.88
C ALA A 469 21.22 20.23 13.31
N VAL A 470 22.19 19.30 13.39
CA VAL A 470 22.75 18.72 14.62
C VAL A 470 24.23 18.40 14.39
N THR A 471 25.11 18.98 15.19
CA THR A 471 26.54 18.61 15.27
C THR A 471 26.95 18.43 16.74
N PHE A 472 28.17 17.97 16.99
CA PHE A 472 28.74 17.83 18.32
C PHE A 472 30.22 18.23 18.37
N ARG A 473 30.76 18.50 19.55
CA ARG A 473 32.20 18.71 19.77
C ARG A 473 32.67 18.03 21.05
N ILE A 474 33.97 17.80 21.13
CA ILE A 474 34.62 17.09 22.24
C ILE A 474 35.62 18.01 22.93
N ASP A 475 35.46 18.20 24.25
CA ASP A 475 36.31 19.02 25.13
C ASP A 475 36.57 20.45 24.61
N GLY A 476 35.52 21.10 24.09
CA GLY A 476 35.62 22.47 23.56
C GLY A 476 36.42 22.60 22.26
N GLY A 477 36.70 21.49 21.57
CA GLY A 477 37.31 21.47 20.23
C GLY A 477 36.39 22.05 19.13
N PRO A 478 36.76 21.90 17.84
CA PRO A 478 35.90 22.31 16.74
C PRO A 478 34.59 21.52 16.73
N TRP A 479 33.54 22.12 16.18
CA TRP A 479 32.31 21.40 15.86
C TRP A 479 32.61 20.35 14.79
N PHE A 480 32.04 19.16 14.95
CA PHE A 480 32.22 18.07 14.02
C PHE A 480 31.68 18.45 12.64
N ASP A 481 32.55 18.34 11.66
CA ASP A 481 32.27 18.41 10.23
C ASP A 481 32.92 17.17 9.60
N ILE A 482 32.14 16.37 8.90
CA ILE A 482 32.63 15.13 8.28
C ILE A 482 33.65 15.40 7.16
N ASP A 483 33.62 16.59 6.57
CA ASP A 483 34.60 17.05 5.58
C ASP A 483 35.92 17.55 6.22
N ASP A 484 35.94 17.80 7.54
CA ASP A 484 37.09 18.32 8.29
C ASP A 484 37.40 17.44 9.53
N VAL A 485 37.75 16.17 9.26
CA VAL A 485 38.30 15.23 10.25
C VAL A 485 39.60 14.60 9.78
N ALA A 486 40.40 14.09 10.73
CA ALA A 486 41.67 13.43 10.39
C ALA A 486 41.44 12.16 9.57
N GLU A 487 40.44 11.34 9.93
CA GLU A 487 40.13 10.11 9.23
C GLU A 487 38.68 9.63 9.48
N VAL A 488 38.03 9.10 8.43
CA VAL A 488 36.78 8.32 8.54
C VAL A 488 37.10 6.86 8.21
N THR A 489 37.16 6.01 9.24
CA THR A 489 37.58 4.59 9.12
C THR A 489 36.46 3.65 8.67
N SER A 490 35.20 4.03 8.90
CA SER A 490 34.03 3.32 8.39
C SER A 490 32.89 4.31 8.15
N TYR A 491 32.08 4.05 7.12
CA TYR A 491 30.89 4.83 6.79
C TYR A 491 29.91 3.96 6.04
N VAL A 492 28.68 3.88 6.54
CA VAL A 492 27.57 3.19 5.90
C VAL A 492 26.32 4.06 6.04
N ALA A 493 25.65 4.34 4.93
CA ALA A 493 24.34 4.95 4.91
C ALA A 493 23.34 3.97 4.27
N THR A 494 22.27 3.63 4.98
CA THR A 494 21.25 2.68 4.54
C THR A 494 19.89 3.33 4.59
N LEU A 495 19.24 3.45 3.43
CA LEU A 495 17.82 3.75 3.31
C LEU A 495 17.06 2.42 3.33
N ASP A 496 16.33 2.18 4.41
CA ASP A 496 15.37 1.08 4.52
C ASP A 496 14.11 1.47 3.74
N LEU A 497 13.90 0.84 2.59
CA LEU A 497 12.76 1.08 1.71
C LEU A 497 11.45 0.55 2.31
N ARG A 498 11.52 -0.46 3.18
CA ARG A 498 10.34 -1.04 3.84
C ARG A 498 9.75 -0.06 4.83
N THR A 499 10.62 0.61 5.60
CA THR A 499 10.20 1.53 6.65
C THR A 499 10.36 3.00 6.29
N ALA A 500 10.99 3.36 5.17
CA ALA A 500 11.36 4.73 4.81
C ALA A 500 12.21 5.44 5.87
N MET A 501 13.13 4.71 6.48
CA MET A 501 14.06 5.23 7.48
C MET A 501 15.47 5.31 6.90
N LEU A 502 16.16 6.40 7.17
CA LEU A 502 17.58 6.51 6.87
C LEU A 502 18.41 6.30 8.13
N THR A 503 19.33 5.35 8.06
CA THR A 503 20.37 5.13 9.08
C THR A 503 21.73 5.47 8.51
N ARG A 504 22.53 6.25 9.24
CA ARG A 504 23.94 6.49 8.93
C ARG A 504 24.80 6.06 10.11
N GLU A 505 25.80 5.22 9.87
CA GLU A 505 26.76 4.79 10.88
C GLU A 505 28.17 5.00 10.37
N PHE A 506 29.01 5.66 11.17
CA PHE A 506 30.39 5.94 10.80
C PHE A 506 31.31 5.99 12.02
N VAL A 507 32.60 5.76 11.80
CA VAL A 507 33.65 5.89 12.82
C VAL A 507 34.66 6.92 12.35
N MET A 508 34.78 8.01 13.11
CA MET A 508 35.71 9.09 12.83
C MET A 508 36.84 9.14 13.86
N CYS A 509 38.00 9.62 13.42
CA CYS A 509 39.12 10.01 14.25
C CYS A 509 39.34 11.51 14.08
N ASP A 510 39.31 12.27 15.18
CA ASP A 510 39.61 13.68 15.12
C ASP A 510 41.13 13.96 15.09
N HIS A 511 41.51 15.23 14.93
CA HIS A 511 42.93 15.63 14.91
C HIS A 511 43.67 15.41 16.24
N ALA A 512 42.97 15.11 17.33
CA ALA A 512 43.54 14.76 18.62
C ALA A 512 43.68 13.23 18.82
N GLY A 513 43.30 12.41 17.83
CA GLY A 513 43.39 10.94 17.89
C GLY A 513 42.23 10.28 18.63
N ARG A 514 41.15 11.02 18.93
CA ARG A 514 39.96 10.49 19.60
C ARG A 514 39.08 9.79 18.57
N ARG A 515 38.83 8.50 18.80
CA ARG A 515 37.95 7.68 17.98
C ARG A 515 36.53 7.71 18.51
N THR A 516 35.61 8.03 17.62
CA THR A 516 34.20 8.21 17.95
C THR A 516 33.36 7.49 16.90
N ARG A 517 32.53 6.55 17.35
CA ARG A 517 31.49 5.94 16.50
C ARG A 517 30.21 6.74 16.65
N VAL A 518 29.56 7.04 15.53
CA VAL A 518 28.32 7.80 15.50
C VAL A 518 27.29 7.00 14.72
N ARG A 519 26.09 6.86 15.29
CA ARG A 519 24.92 6.29 14.62
C ARG A 519 23.80 7.31 14.60
N GLN A 520 23.29 7.62 13.41
CA GLN A 520 22.16 8.51 13.20
C GLN A 520 21.01 7.75 12.57
N ARG A 521 19.78 7.93 13.08
CA ARG A 521 18.55 7.36 12.53
C ARG A 521 17.54 8.47 12.36
N ARG A 522 16.81 8.51 11.25
CA ARG A 522 15.77 9.53 11.05
C ARG A 522 14.58 9.03 10.26
N LEU A 523 13.46 9.71 10.46
CA LEU A 523 12.19 9.49 9.79
C LEU A 523 11.42 10.81 9.59
N VAL A 524 10.55 10.81 8.58
CA VAL A 524 9.45 11.78 8.44
C VAL A 524 8.16 10.99 8.66
N ALA A 525 7.43 11.27 9.74
CA ALA A 525 6.38 10.39 10.23
C ALA A 525 5.23 10.26 9.20
N MET A 526 4.93 9.03 8.76
CA MET A 526 3.86 8.79 7.78
C MET A 526 2.49 8.74 8.45
N HIS A 527 2.43 8.50 9.77
CA HIS A 527 1.17 8.52 10.53
C HIS A 527 0.83 9.92 11.10
N ARG A 528 1.79 10.86 11.11
CA ARG A 528 1.61 12.24 11.57
C ARG A 528 2.26 13.21 10.56
N PRO A 529 1.48 13.84 9.66
CA PRO A 529 2.03 14.54 8.49
C PRO A 529 2.99 15.67 8.84
N HIS A 530 2.81 16.31 10.00
CA HIS A 530 3.58 17.48 10.43
C HIS A 530 4.85 17.15 11.24
N VAL A 531 5.19 15.87 11.47
CA VAL A 531 6.23 15.46 12.43
C VAL A 531 7.42 14.78 11.75
N ALA A 532 8.63 15.14 12.16
CA ALA A 532 9.86 14.46 11.76
C ALA A 532 10.79 14.29 12.97
N ALA A 533 11.67 13.28 12.92
CA ALA A 533 12.56 12.99 14.04
C ALA A 533 13.94 12.50 13.59
N LEU A 534 14.95 12.82 14.40
CA LEU A 534 16.35 12.42 14.27
C LEU A 534 16.84 11.91 15.63
N GLN A 535 17.51 10.77 15.63
CA GLN A 535 18.25 10.23 16.77
C GLN A 535 19.73 10.20 16.40
N THR A 536 20.60 10.80 17.20
CA THR A 536 22.07 10.79 17.04
C THR A 536 22.72 10.19 18.27
N THR A 537 23.32 9.01 18.13
CA THR A 537 24.03 8.32 19.19
C THR A 537 25.54 8.42 18.97
N VAL A 538 26.24 8.94 19.97
CA VAL A 538 27.71 9.08 19.99
C VAL A 538 28.29 8.04 20.95
N TYR A 539 29.26 7.26 20.47
CA TYR A 539 29.97 6.24 21.22
C TYR A 539 31.47 6.65 21.34
N PRO A 540 31.91 7.11 22.51
CA PRO A 540 33.33 7.36 22.78
C PRO A 540 34.11 6.03 22.82
N GLU A 541 34.98 5.75 21.85
CA GLU A 541 35.67 4.45 21.79
C GLU A 541 36.94 4.40 22.65
N ASN A 542 37.68 5.51 22.71
CA ASN A 542 38.98 5.59 23.38
C ASN A 542 39.18 6.85 24.22
N TRP A 543 38.09 7.58 24.53
CA TRP A 543 38.17 8.85 25.24
C TRP A 543 37.03 9.02 26.26
N SER A 544 37.22 9.96 27.17
CA SER A 544 36.23 10.41 28.16
C SER A 544 36.40 11.92 28.32
N GLY A 545 35.32 12.65 28.57
CA GLY A 545 35.38 14.10 28.58
C GLY A 545 34.01 14.73 28.39
N ARG A 546 34.01 16.01 28.04
CA ARG A 546 32.79 16.78 27.84
C ARG A 546 32.34 16.69 26.38
N LEU A 547 31.16 16.11 26.16
CA LEU A 547 30.47 16.09 24.87
C LEU A 547 29.46 17.23 24.84
N GLU A 548 29.52 18.07 23.81
CA GLU A 548 28.54 19.15 23.61
C GLU A 548 27.85 18.93 22.27
N PHE A 549 26.52 18.84 22.28
CA PHE A 549 25.69 18.86 21.07
C PHE A 549 25.30 20.30 20.73
N HIS A 550 25.21 20.61 19.44
CA HIS A 550 24.66 21.85 18.91
C HIS A 550 23.50 21.52 17.96
N THR A 551 22.30 21.91 18.35
CA THR A 551 21.05 21.62 17.65
C THR A 551 20.31 22.91 17.37
N VAL A 552 20.03 23.20 16.10
CA VAL A 552 19.37 24.47 15.71
C VAL A 552 18.26 24.23 14.68
N ILE A 553 17.31 25.17 14.63
CA ILE A 553 16.47 25.40 13.46
C ILE A 553 17.14 26.53 12.67
N ASP A 554 17.54 26.24 11.43
CA ASP A 554 18.23 27.22 10.58
C ASP A 554 17.26 27.92 9.62
N GLY A 555 16.95 29.19 9.89
CA GLY A 555 16.15 30.06 9.03
C GLY A 555 16.95 30.85 7.98
N ARG A 556 18.25 30.59 7.81
CA ARG A 556 19.10 31.25 6.79
C ARG A 556 19.02 30.59 5.41
N VAL A 557 18.20 29.56 5.26
CA VAL A 557 18.04 28.78 4.02
C VAL A 557 17.73 29.66 2.80
N ARG A 558 18.20 29.21 1.64
CA ARG A 558 18.02 29.83 0.33
C ARG A 558 17.80 28.74 -0.71
N ASN A 559 17.15 29.09 -1.82
CA ASN A 559 17.00 28.20 -2.97
C ASN A 559 18.26 28.25 -3.85
N LEU A 560 19.23 27.36 -3.58
CA LEU A 560 20.53 27.28 -4.28
C LEU A 560 20.81 25.86 -4.80
N GLY A 561 19.80 24.99 -4.81
CA GLY A 561 19.93 23.56 -5.12
C GLY A 561 20.20 23.26 -6.59
N VAL A 562 20.08 24.28 -7.44
CA VAL A 562 20.27 24.20 -8.89
C VAL A 562 21.33 25.22 -9.30
N GLU A 563 22.44 24.72 -9.87
CA GLU A 563 23.61 25.55 -10.17
C GLU A 563 23.30 26.68 -11.15
N ARG A 564 22.50 26.39 -12.19
CA ARG A 564 22.09 27.38 -13.20
C ARG A 564 21.20 28.52 -12.67
N TYR A 565 20.68 28.41 -11.44
CA TYR A 565 19.83 29.44 -10.84
C TYR A 565 20.61 30.35 -9.88
N ARG A 566 21.89 30.11 -9.62
CA ARG A 566 22.65 30.80 -8.56
C ARG A 566 22.77 32.32 -8.76
N ASP A 567 22.69 32.80 -10.00
CA ASP A 567 22.73 34.23 -10.34
C ASP A 567 21.36 34.92 -10.18
N LEU A 568 20.30 34.16 -9.88
CA LEU A 568 18.95 34.66 -9.66
C LEU A 568 18.66 34.88 -8.16
N SER A 569 17.62 35.64 -7.87
CA SER A 569 17.15 35.85 -6.50
C SER A 569 16.72 34.53 -5.86
N ALA A 570 17.27 34.26 -4.68
CA ALA A 570 17.16 32.96 -3.99
C ALA A 570 16.67 33.06 -2.52
N GLN A 571 16.45 34.28 -2.01
CA GLN A 571 15.98 34.49 -0.64
C GLN A 571 14.45 34.65 -0.65
N HIS A 572 13.73 33.57 -0.33
CA HIS A 572 12.27 33.56 -0.31
C HIS A 572 11.67 33.83 1.08
N LEU A 573 12.45 33.76 2.16
CA LEU A 573 11.96 33.82 3.54
C LEU A 573 12.43 35.05 4.31
N THR A 574 11.56 35.52 5.20
CA THR A 574 11.88 36.38 6.35
C THR A 574 11.61 35.61 7.64
N VAL A 575 12.46 35.79 8.67
CA VAL A 575 12.21 35.26 10.01
C VAL A 575 11.46 36.33 10.80
N ASP A 576 10.24 36.01 11.21
CA ASP A 576 9.32 36.94 11.87
C ASP A 576 9.44 36.82 13.40
N GLY A 577 9.81 35.65 13.92
CA GLY A 577 9.96 35.43 15.35
C GLY A 577 10.72 34.16 15.73
N MET A 578 11.35 34.19 16.90
CA MET A 578 12.01 33.03 17.51
C MET A 578 11.76 33.03 19.02
N ARG A 579 11.41 31.86 19.57
CA ARG A 579 11.04 31.70 20.99
C ARG A 579 11.59 30.40 21.54
N GLU A 580 12.07 30.44 22.78
CA GLU A 580 12.23 29.24 23.62
C GLU A 580 10.84 28.89 24.17
N LEU A 581 10.44 27.63 24.06
CA LEU A 581 9.15 27.12 24.54
C LEU A 581 9.30 26.43 25.90
N SER A 582 10.39 25.68 26.08
CA SER A 582 10.83 25.03 27.31
C SER A 582 12.34 24.88 27.30
N THR A 583 12.92 24.41 28.40
CA THR A 583 14.38 24.14 28.52
C THR A 583 14.95 23.25 27.41
N ASP A 584 14.11 22.39 26.82
CA ASP A 584 14.47 21.43 25.78
C ASP A 584 13.81 21.72 24.42
N SER A 585 13.03 22.81 24.27
CA SER A 585 12.33 23.09 23.01
C SER A 585 12.27 24.56 22.59
N VAL A 586 12.34 24.78 21.28
CA VAL A 586 12.39 26.10 20.62
C VAL A 586 11.43 26.14 19.43
N LEU A 587 11.09 27.35 19.00
CA LEU A 587 10.25 27.61 17.84
C LEU A 587 10.82 28.74 17.00
N LEU A 588 10.77 28.55 15.68
CA LEU A 588 11.05 29.57 14.67
C LEU A 588 9.80 29.79 13.82
N ASP A 589 9.39 31.05 13.70
CA ASP A 589 8.31 31.53 12.83
C ASP A 589 8.92 32.32 11.68
N ALA A 590 8.64 31.88 10.46
CA ALA A 590 9.11 32.49 9.23
C ALA A 590 7.93 32.74 8.28
N ARG A 591 8.16 33.55 7.26
CA ARG A 591 7.15 33.88 6.26
C ARG A 591 7.79 34.00 4.89
N THR A 592 7.09 33.54 3.85
CA THR A 592 7.50 33.84 2.48
C THR A 592 7.35 35.34 2.20
N ASN A 593 8.35 35.95 1.57
CA ASN A 593 8.45 37.40 1.48
C ASN A 593 7.44 38.05 0.50
N GLU A 594 6.91 37.29 -0.46
CA GLU A 594 5.94 37.76 -1.44
C GLU A 594 4.57 37.11 -1.16
N SER A 595 4.46 35.78 -1.20
CA SER A 595 3.20 35.06 -1.03
C SER A 595 2.62 35.07 0.40
N GLN A 596 3.36 35.61 1.38
CA GLN A 596 2.96 35.77 2.79
C GLN A 596 2.54 34.47 3.51
N ILE A 597 2.94 33.31 3.00
CA ILE A 597 2.70 32.02 3.65
C ILE A 597 3.56 31.97 4.91
N ARG A 598 2.91 31.88 6.08
CA ARG A 598 3.63 31.69 7.35
C ARG A 598 4.02 30.24 7.53
N VAL A 599 5.18 30.01 8.11
CA VAL A 599 5.77 28.70 8.36
C VAL A 599 6.32 28.69 9.78
N ALA A 600 5.80 27.79 10.61
CA ALA A 600 6.30 27.58 11.96
C ALA A 600 6.98 26.22 12.06
N VAL A 601 8.19 26.23 12.62
CA VAL A 601 8.95 25.03 12.96
C VAL A 601 9.20 25.05 14.45
N ALA A 602 8.68 24.05 15.17
CA ALA A 602 8.99 23.84 16.58
C ALA A 602 9.82 22.57 16.73
N ALA A 603 10.90 22.63 17.51
CA ALA A 603 11.80 21.50 17.72
C ALA A 603 12.09 21.28 19.20
N ARG A 604 12.11 20.00 19.61
CA ARG A 604 12.53 19.54 20.94
C ARG A 604 13.78 18.70 20.82
N SER A 605 14.73 18.85 21.73
CA SER A 605 15.99 18.11 21.76
C SER A 605 16.24 17.56 23.15
N ARG A 606 16.28 16.23 23.30
CA ARG A 606 16.48 15.53 24.56
C ARG A 606 17.70 14.64 24.49
N VAL A 607 18.51 14.64 25.55
CA VAL A 607 19.66 13.75 25.69
C VAL A 607 19.34 12.64 26.67
N ASP A 608 19.53 11.40 26.25
CA ASP A 608 19.58 10.21 27.10
C ASP A 608 21.04 9.74 27.26
N ASN A 609 21.47 9.62 28.50
CA ASN A 609 22.78 9.09 28.90
C ASN A 609 22.64 8.01 29.99
N GLY A 610 21.47 7.36 30.07
CA GLY A 610 21.16 6.35 31.08
C GLY A 610 21.03 6.95 32.49
N ALA A 611 21.74 6.38 33.47
CA ALA A 611 21.75 6.86 34.86
C ALA A 611 22.81 7.96 35.13
N GLY A 612 23.34 8.58 34.07
CA GLY A 612 24.38 9.60 34.15
C GLY A 612 23.92 10.94 34.76
N PRO A 613 24.85 11.89 34.99
CA PRO A 613 24.49 13.24 35.41
C PRO A 613 23.60 13.93 34.38
N GLN A 614 22.69 14.78 34.85
CA GLN A 614 21.75 15.49 33.99
C GLN A 614 22.49 16.42 33.01
N ALA A 615 22.10 16.37 31.73
CA ALA A 615 22.67 17.24 30.71
C ALA A 615 22.34 18.73 30.98
N GLY A 616 23.30 19.62 30.72
CA GLY A 616 23.14 21.06 30.84
C GLY A 616 22.70 21.69 29.52
N TYR A 617 21.62 22.48 29.54
CA TYR A 617 21.03 23.11 28.36
C TYR A 617 21.34 24.61 28.34
N ARG A 618 21.78 25.11 27.19
CA ARG A 618 21.98 26.53 26.92
C ARG A 618 21.30 26.92 25.62
N VAL A 619 20.36 27.84 25.67
CA VAL A 619 19.68 28.35 24.48
C VAL A 619 20.68 29.08 23.60
N LEU A 620 20.66 28.76 22.31
CA LEU A 620 21.38 29.47 21.28
C LEU A 620 20.38 30.25 20.43
N ARG A 621 20.69 31.52 20.19
CA ARG A 621 19.87 32.39 19.35
C ARG A 621 20.76 33.42 18.65
N ASP A 622 20.59 33.52 17.34
CA ASP A 622 21.05 34.66 16.54
C ASP A 622 19.87 35.28 15.77
N ASP A 623 20.15 36.07 14.73
CA ASP A 623 19.11 36.79 13.97
C ASP A 623 18.17 35.87 13.16
N ARG A 624 18.60 34.64 12.83
CA ARG A 624 17.81 33.72 11.98
C ARG A 624 17.87 32.26 12.42
N ARG A 625 18.54 31.95 13.52
CA ARG A 625 18.65 30.59 14.08
C ARG A 625 18.31 30.59 15.55
N ILE A 626 17.66 29.51 15.98
CA ILE A 626 17.37 29.23 17.39
C ILE A 626 17.55 27.76 17.70
N GLY A 627 18.02 27.42 18.89
CA GLY A 627 18.36 26.05 19.25
C GLY A 627 18.92 25.92 20.67
N HIS A 628 19.64 24.82 20.89
CA HIS A 628 20.33 24.55 22.15
C HIS A 628 21.76 24.08 21.89
N GLU A 629 22.66 24.48 22.78
CA GLU A 629 23.86 23.73 23.11
C GLU A 629 23.59 22.86 24.34
N ILE A 630 23.89 21.56 24.24
CA ILE A 630 23.58 20.59 25.29
C ILE A 630 24.88 19.89 25.70
N ALA A 631 25.30 20.08 26.94
CA ALA A 631 26.55 19.56 27.47
C ALA A 631 26.32 18.36 28.40
N VAL A 632 27.12 17.32 28.23
CA VAL A 632 27.08 16.10 29.04
C VAL A 632 28.47 15.49 29.16
N ASP A 633 28.82 15.01 30.35
CA ASP A 633 30.08 14.29 30.56
C ASP A 633 29.90 12.81 30.18
N VAL A 634 30.87 12.28 29.43
CA VAL A 634 30.84 10.90 28.92
C VAL A 634 32.08 10.13 29.32
N THR A 635 31.89 8.83 29.56
CA THR A 635 32.97 7.88 29.81
C THR A 635 33.21 7.01 28.59
N VAL A 636 34.40 6.44 28.47
CA VAL A 636 34.73 5.49 27.42
C VAL A 636 33.72 4.34 27.40
N GLY A 637 33.20 4.01 26.20
CA GLY A 637 32.13 3.02 26.00
C GLY A 637 30.72 3.46 26.41
N GLY A 638 30.56 4.59 27.09
CA GLY A 638 29.27 5.14 27.50
C GLY A 638 28.59 5.87 26.34
N ALA A 639 27.61 5.22 25.70
CA ALA A 639 26.85 5.82 24.61
C ALA A 639 25.96 6.96 25.13
N VAL A 640 25.87 8.05 24.36
CA VAL A 640 24.92 9.14 24.60
C VAL A 640 24.09 9.35 23.35
N THR A 641 22.78 9.44 23.54
CA THR A 641 21.81 9.62 22.47
C THR A 641 21.11 10.96 22.57
N LEU A 642 21.21 11.77 21.52
CA LEU A 642 20.39 12.96 21.31
C LEU A 642 19.18 12.59 20.44
N GLU A 643 17.97 12.76 20.96
CA GLU A 643 16.73 12.74 20.21
C GLU A 643 16.32 14.17 19.86
N LYS A 644 16.06 14.45 18.58
CA LYS A 644 15.48 15.69 18.09
C LYS A 644 14.18 15.41 17.34
N VAL A 645 13.09 16.00 17.82
CA VAL A 645 11.77 15.94 17.18
C VAL A 645 11.43 17.33 16.67
N ALA A 646 10.91 17.43 15.45
CA ALA A 646 10.43 18.67 14.85
C ALA A 646 8.97 18.55 14.41
N THR A 647 8.24 19.66 14.53
CA THR A 647 6.88 19.82 14.00
C THR A 647 6.83 21.02 13.07
N VAL A 648 6.15 20.87 11.92
CA VAL A 648 6.13 21.85 10.83
C VAL A 648 4.70 22.13 10.39
N TYR A 649 4.28 23.37 10.54
CA TYR A 649 2.97 23.86 10.10
C TYR A 649 3.11 25.10 9.22
N THR A 650 2.19 25.25 8.28
CA THR A 650 2.07 26.43 7.43
C THR A 650 0.72 27.09 7.58
N SER A 651 0.58 28.33 7.12
CA SER A 651 -0.73 28.99 7.06
C SER A 651 -1.69 28.39 6.02
N ARG A 652 -1.26 27.38 5.26
CA ARG A 652 -2.11 26.62 4.32
C ARG A 652 -2.83 25.44 4.99
N ASP A 653 -2.44 25.05 6.20
CA ASP A 653 -3.02 23.91 6.88
C ASP A 653 -4.45 24.19 7.33
N HIS A 654 -5.31 23.17 7.21
CA HIS A 654 -6.71 23.25 7.61
C HIS A 654 -6.89 22.92 9.10
N GLY A 655 -7.91 23.52 9.72
CA GLY A 655 -8.30 23.17 11.10
C GLY A 655 -7.39 23.71 12.22
N ILE A 656 -6.50 24.66 11.92
CA ILE A 656 -5.58 25.26 12.89
C ILE A 656 -5.92 26.73 13.21
N SER A 657 -5.59 27.20 14.41
CA SER A 657 -5.69 28.64 14.77
C SER A 657 -4.56 29.49 14.18
N GLY A 658 -3.47 28.86 13.77
CA GLY A 658 -2.29 29.48 13.18
C GLY A 658 -1.07 28.57 13.33
N PRO A 659 -0.11 28.62 12.40
CA PRO A 659 0.97 27.62 12.32
C PRO A 659 1.82 27.55 13.59
N VAL A 660 2.11 28.70 14.21
CA VAL A 660 2.89 28.78 15.46
C VAL A 660 2.23 27.98 16.60
N VAL A 661 0.94 28.19 16.83
CA VAL A 661 0.19 27.51 17.90
C VAL A 661 0.05 26.01 17.58
N ALA A 662 -0.16 25.65 16.31
CA ALA A 662 -0.29 24.27 15.89
C ALA A 662 1.01 23.48 16.08
N ALA A 663 2.15 24.04 15.66
CA ALA A 663 3.47 23.43 15.85
C ALA A 663 3.79 23.24 17.34
N GLU A 664 3.59 24.27 18.15
CA GLU A 664 3.81 24.21 19.61
C GLU A 664 2.94 23.14 20.28
N ARG A 665 1.65 23.08 19.94
CA ARG A 665 0.72 22.08 20.49
C ARG A 665 1.05 20.67 20.03
N GLU A 666 1.36 20.46 18.76
CA GLU A 666 1.69 19.14 18.24
C GLU A 666 2.96 18.61 18.91
N LEU A 667 4.00 19.44 19.05
CA LEU A 667 5.25 19.06 19.70
C LEU A 667 5.03 18.60 21.16
N ALA A 668 4.07 19.20 21.87
CA ALA A 668 3.71 18.81 23.23
C ALA A 668 3.03 17.43 23.32
N HIS A 669 2.43 16.93 22.24
CA HIS A 669 1.74 15.62 22.17
C HIS A 669 2.56 14.56 21.40
N VAL A 670 3.82 14.85 21.08
CA VAL A 670 4.74 13.87 20.51
C VAL A 670 5.61 13.31 21.63
N ASP A 671 5.60 11.99 21.76
CA ASP A 671 6.33 11.24 22.79
C ASP A 671 7.79 11.02 22.37
N SER A 672 8.27 9.78 22.30
CA SER A 672 9.66 9.45 21.96
C SER A 672 9.87 9.15 20.47
N PHE A 673 11.14 9.08 20.05
CA PHE A 673 11.52 8.58 18.73
C PHE A 673 10.96 7.18 18.48
N ASP A 674 11.02 6.28 19.46
CA ASP A 674 10.59 4.89 19.31
C ASP A 674 9.06 4.79 19.11
N ASP A 675 8.28 5.66 19.76
CA ASP A 675 6.83 5.76 19.54
C ASP A 675 6.50 6.26 18.14
N LEU A 676 7.23 7.28 17.67
CA LEU A 676 7.10 7.79 16.31
C LEU A 676 7.50 6.75 15.26
N GLU A 677 8.58 6.01 15.50
CA GLU A 677 9.04 4.94 14.63
C GLU A 677 7.97 3.86 14.50
N ARG A 678 7.40 3.42 15.61
CA ARG A 678 6.35 2.40 15.65
C ARG A 678 5.13 2.78 14.82
N GLY A 679 4.57 3.98 15.05
CA GLY A 679 3.46 4.49 14.23
C GLY A 679 3.83 4.69 12.76
N HIS A 680 5.07 5.12 12.47
CA HIS A 680 5.56 5.33 11.12
C HIS A 680 5.68 4.01 10.35
N ARG A 681 6.24 2.97 10.96
CA ARG A 681 6.35 1.62 10.39
C ARG A 681 4.99 1.04 10.06
N LEU A 682 4.02 1.15 10.98
CA LEU A 682 2.65 0.68 10.75
C LEU A 682 1.99 1.38 9.55
N ALA A 683 2.17 2.70 9.42
CA ALA A 683 1.63 3.43 8.29
C ALA A 683 2.26 3.00 6.95
N TRP A 684 3.57 2.73 6.92
CA TRP A 684 4.25 2.21 5.73
C TRP A 684 3.82 0.78 5.39
N THR A 685 3.64 -0.11 6.38
CA THR A 685 3.08 -1.45 6.15
C THR A 685 1.74 -1.37 5.41
N HIS A 686 0.81 -0.51 5.85
CA HIS A 686 -0.47 -0.30 5.15
C HIS A 686 -0.34 0.25 3.72
N LEU A 687 0.72 1.01 3.43
CA LEU A 687 1.00 1.48 2.07
C LEU A 687 1.56 0.34 1.21
N TRP A 688 2.51 -0.44 1.72
CA TRP A 688 3.10 -1.56 0.99
C TRP A 688 2.07 -2.66 0.68
N GLU A 689 1.10 -2.93 1.56
CA GLU A 689 -0.03 -3.83 1.29
C GLU A 689 -0.87 -3.42 0.06
N ARG A 690 -0.83 -2.13 -0.34
CA ARG A 690 -1.54 -1.58 -1.51
C ARG A 690 -0.65 -1.49 -2.74
N PHE A 691 0.64 -1.23 -2.56
CA PHE A 691 1.60 -0.97 -3.64
C PHE A 691 2.47 -2.18 -3.99
N ASN A 692 2.33 -3.31 -3.30
CA ASN A 692 3.18 -4.47 -3.54
C ASN A 692 3.20 -4.92 -5.01
N VAL A 693 4.42 -5.12 -5.52
CA VAL A 693 4.73 -5.68 -6.83
C VAL A 693 5.83 -6.72 -6.63
N ASP A 694 5.52 -7.96 -6.97
CA ASP A 694 6.44 -9.09 -6.93
C ASP A 694 6.96 -9.39 -8.34
N LEU A 695 8.28 -9.50 -8.47
CA LEU A 695 9.03 -9.76 -9.70
C LEU A 695 9.82 -11.06 -9.66
N GLY A 696 9.53 -11.97 -8.73
CA GLY A 696 10.26 -13.23 -8.62
C GLY A 696 11.72 -13.03 -8.19
N ARG A 697 12.68 -13.49 -9.00
CA ARG A 697 14.06 -13.78 -8.55
C ARG A 697 15.12 -12.68 -8.80
N GLU A 698 14.76 -11.51 -9.35
CA GLU A 698 15.71 -10.40 -9.58
C GLU A 698 15.66 -9.34 -8.46
N ALA A 699 16.42 -9.56 -7.38
CA ALA A 699 16.40 -8.68 -6.21
C ALA A 699 16.85 -7.23 -6.51
N ASP A 700 17.86 -7.02 -7.35
CA ASP A 700 18.31 -5.66 -7.70
C ASP A 700 17.22 -4.88 -8.45
N LEU A 701 16.52 -5.54 -9.37
CA LEU A 701 15.41 -4.92 -10.10
C LEU A 701 14.26 -4.59 -9.15
N LEU A 702 13.92 -5.52 -8.25
CA LEU A 702 12.88 -5.32 -7.24
C LEU A 702 13.22 -4.19 -6.27
N ARG A 703 14.50 -4.06 -5.88
CA ARG A 703 15.00 -2.93 -5.07
C ARG A 703 14.73 -1.59 -5.74
N LEU A 704 15.03 -1.47 -7.03
CA LEU A 704 14.78 -0.24 -7.79
C LEU A 704 13.29 0.04 -7.94
N VAL A 705 12.44 -0.99 -8.12
CA VAL A 705 10.98 -0.82 -8.15
C VAL A 705 10.47 -0.29 -6.83
N ARG A 706 10.94 -0.85 -5.71
CA ARG A 706 10.57 -0.38 -4.37
C ARG A 706 11.09 1.02 -4.08
N LEU A 707 12.28 1.39 -4.56
CA LEU A 707 12.79 2.76 -4.49
C LEU A 707 11.87 3.74 -5.22
N HIS A 708 11.45 3.40 -6.45
CA HIS A 708 10.55 4.24 -7.25
C HIS A 708 9.16 4.35 -6.62
N GLN A 709 8.64 3.26 -6.05
CA GLN A 709 7.38 3.24 -5.30
C GLN A 709 7.48 4.10 -4.04
N LEU A 710 8.57 3.97 -3.29
CA LEU A 710 8.86 4.76 -2.10
C LEU A 710 8.82 6.25 -2.46
N HIS A 711 9.64 6.71 -3.41
CA HIS A 711 9.70 8.14 -3.77
C HIS A 711 8.40 8.69 -4.34
N THR A 712 7.63 7.86 -5.07
CA THR A 712 6.28 8.21 -5.49
C THR A 712 5.38 8.47 -4.27
N LEU A 713 5.41 7.58 -3.27
CA LEU A 713 4.62 7.70 -2.04
C LEU A 713 5.11 8.81 -1.08
N GLN A 714 6.41 9.11 -1.06
CA GLN A 714 6.96 10.23 -0.29
C GLN A 714 6.57 11.58 -0.89
N THR A 715 6.25 11.62 -2.19
CA THR A 715 5.75 12.83 -2.87
C THR A 715 4.22 12.90 -2.83
N LEU A 716 3.54 11.77 -3.08
CA LEU A 716 2.09 11.67 -3.29
C LEU A 716 1.52 10.57 -2.39
N SER A 717 1.28 10.91 -1.12
CA SER A 717 0.82 9.99 -0.08
C SER A 717 -0.68 10.18 0.18
N PRO A 718 -1.31 9.40 1.07
CA PRO A 718 -2.65 9.69 1.56
C PRO A 718 -2.84 11.11 2.10
N HIS A 719 -1.79 11.74 2.65
CA HIS A 719 -1.85 13.13 3.15
C HIS A 719 -2.05 14.15 2.04
N THR A 720 -1.68 13.81 0.81
CA THR A 720 -1.88 14.67 -0.37
C THR A 720 -3.37 14.79 -0.74
N ALA A 721 -4.23 13.89 -0.28
CA ALA A 721 -5.66 13.85 -0.64
C ALA A 721 -6.44 15.11 -0.22
N ASP A 722 -5.97 15.83 0.80
CA ASP A 722 -6.62 17.04 1.31
C ASP A 722 -5.82 18.33 1.02
N LEU A 723 -4.68 18.20 0.33
CA LEU A 723 -3.84 19.36 -0.03
C LEU A 723 -4.24 19.94 -1.38
N ASP A 724 -4.09 21.25 -1.51
CA ASP A 724 -4.22 21.96 -2.78
C ASP A 724 -2.89 21.99 -3.54
N VAL A 725 -2.52 20.86 -4.14
CA VAL A 725 -1.22 20.63 -4.81
C VAL A 725 -1.38 19.75 -6.05
N GLY A 726 -0.46 19.89 -7.02
CA GLY A 726 -0.36 19.02 -8.20
C GLY A 726 0.80 18.03 -8.12
N VAL A 727 1.20 17.48 -9.26
CA VAL A 727 2.32 16.53 -9.39
C VAL A 727 3.61 17.25 -9.81
N PRO A 728 4.55 17.53 -8.89
CA PRO A 728 5.80 18.21 -9.24
C PRO A 728 6.73 17.28 -10.04
N ALA A 729 7.32 17.79 -11.14
CA ALA A 729 8.17 17.00 -12.04
C ALA A 729 9.42 16.39 -11.37
N ARG A 730 9.85 16.94 -10.22
CA ARG A 730 11.02 16.50 -9.45
C ARG A 730 10.71 16.00 -8.04
N GLY A 731 9.45 15.67 -7.78
CA GLY A 731 8.97 15.34 -6.44
C GLY A 731 9.21 16.49 -5.46
N LEU A 732 9.29 16.17 -4.16
CA LEU A 732 9.75 17.09 -3.11
C LEU A 732 11.23 16.84 -2.76
N HIS A 733 12.06 16.52 -3.75
CA HIS A 733 13.44 16.03 -3.55
C HIS A 733 14.49 17.08 -3.91
N GLY A 734 14.10 18.19 -4.54
CA GLY A 734 14.99 19.26 -4.95
C GLY A 734 14.29 20.36 -5.72
N GLU A 735 15.07 21.27 -6.30
CA GLU A 735 14.60 22.57 -6.83
C GLU A 735 14.60 22.62 -8.37
N ALA A 736 15.06 21.56 -9.05
CA ALA A 736 14.95 21.48 -10.51
C ALA A 736 13.47 21.61 -10.94
N TYR A 737 13.26 22.30 -12.06
CA TYR A 737 11.93 22.74 -12.51
C TYR A 737 11.11 23.55 -11.48
N ARG A 738 11.76 24.10 -10.44
CA ARG A 738 11.14 24.99 -9.45
C ARG A 738 9.95 24.36 -8.71
N GLY A 739 9.84 23.03 -8.75
CA GLY A 739 8.69 22.28 -8.23
C GLY A 739 7.40 22.44 -9.04
N HIS A 740 7.44 22.98 -10.26
CA HIS A 740 6.25 23.17 -11.09
C HIS A 740 5.61 21.85 -11.54
N VAL A 741 4.32 21.97 -11.87
CA VAL A 741 3.45 20.88 -12.31
C VAL A 741 3.27 20.95 -13.82
N PHE A 742 3.63 19.87 -14.50
CA PHE A 742 3.59 19.71 -15.96
C PHE A 742 2.55 18.65 -16.35
N TRP A 743 2.58 18.18 -17.60
CA TRP A 743 1.80 17.03 -18.06
C TRP A 743 2.27 15.66 -17.51
N ASP A 744 3.39 15.64 -16.77
CA ASP A 744 4.05 14.48 -16.14
C ASP A 744 3.10 13.55 -15.35
N GLU A 745 1.99 14.10 -14.84
CA GLU A 745 0.90 13.34 -14.22
C GLU A 745 0.34 12.21 -15.11
N LEU A 746 0.47 12.29 -16.44
CA LEU A 746 0.16 11.20 -17.37
C LEU A 746 0.86 9.88 -17.04
N PHE A 747 2.08 9.93 -16.51
CA PHE A 747 2.87 8.76 -16.16
C PHE A 747 2.64 8.31 -14.71
N VAL A 748 2.11 9.21 -13.87
CA VAL A 748 1.91 8.98 -12.43
C VAL A 748 0.51 8.44 -12.13
N PHE A 749 -0.53 9.01 -12.75
CA PHE A 749 -1.91 8.63 -12.48
C PHE A 749 -2.27 7.20 -12.84
N PRO A 750 -1.69 6.54 -13.88
CA PRO A 750 -1.92 5.11 -14.09
C PRO A 750 -1.58 4.25 -12.87
N VAL A 751 -0.57 4.65 -12.08
CA VAL A 751 -0.16 3.95 -10.85
C VAL A 751 -1.11 4.29 -9.69
N LEU A 752 -1.45 5.56 -9.53
CA LEU A 752 -2.26 6.05 -8.41
C LEU A 752 -3.75 5.72 -8.54
N ASN A 753 -4.33 5.80 -9.74
CA ASN A 753 -5.75 5.50 -9.98
C ASN A 753 -6.15 4.13 -9.45
N MET A 754 -5.27 3.14 -9.60
CA MET A 754 -5.57 1.78 -9.18
C MET A 754 -5.24 1.49 -7.70
N ARG A 755 -4.69 2.44 -6.93
CA ARG A 755 -4.22 2.18 -5.54
C ARG A 755 -4.64 3.27 -4.54
N LEU A 756 -4.55 4.54 -4.92
CA LEU A 756 -4.94 5.72 -4.14
C LEU A 756 -5.83 6.67 -4.97
N PRO A 757 -7.01 6.23 -5.46
CA PRO A 757 -7.86 7.06 -6.32
C PRO A 757 -8.28 8.39 -5.66
N LYS A 758 -8.43 8.42 -4.32
CA LYS A 758 -8.70 9.67 -3.58
C LYS A 758 -7.59 10.72 -3.75
N VAL A 759 -6.33 10.28 -3.80
CA VAL A 759 -5.19 11.18 -4.04
C VAL A 759 -5.25 11.69 -5.48
N THR A 760 -5.46 10.82 -6.47
CA THR A 760 -5.61 11.27 -7.87
C THR A 760 -6.76 12.26 -8.04
N ARG A 761 -7.90 12.02 -7.38
CA ARG A 761 -9.02 12.96 -7.38
C ARG A 761 -8.60 14.34 -6.86
N SER A 762 -7.86 14.41 -5.75
CA SER A 762 -7.35 15.69 -5.23
C SER A 762 -6.39 16.39 -6.21
N LEU A 763 -5.48 15.64 -6.83
CA LEU A 763 -4.55 16.16 -7.84
C LEU A 763 -5.28 16.70 -9.08
N LEU A 764 -6.40 16.08 -9.48
CA LEU A 764 -7.29 16.60 -10.52
C LEU A 764 -8.06 17.84 -10.03
N LEU A 765 -8.45 17.91 -8.75
CA LEU A 765 -9.07 19.11 -8.18
C LEU A 765 -8.11 20.30 -8.11
N TYR A 766 -6.80 20.07 -7.98
CA TYR A 766 -5.83 21.13 -8.19
C TYR A 766 -5.99 21.77 -9.57
N ARG A 767 -6.10 20.97 -10.64
CA ARG A 767 -6.38 21.47 -12.01
C ARG A 767 -7.73 22.18 -12.08
N PHE A 768 -8.78 21.58 -11.52
CA PHE A 768 -10.12 22.16 -11.51
C PHE A 768 -10.15 23.55 -10.85
N ARG A 769 -9.48 23.72 -9.70
CA ARG A 769 -9.39 25.02 -9.01
C ARG A 769 -8.67 26.10 -9.83
N ARG A 770 -7.85 25.70 -10.82
CA ARG A 770 -7.15 26.59 -11.76
C ARG A 770 -7.88 26.73 -13.10
N LEU A 771 -9.02 26.05 -13.28
CA LEU A 771 -9.84 26.15 -14.49
C LEU A 771 -10.28 27.59 -14.81
N PRO A 772 -10.66 28.45 -13.84
CA PRO A 772 -10.97 29.87 -14.13
C PRO A 772 -9.79 30.63 -14.76
N GLU A 773 -8.56 30.33 -14.33
CA GLU A 773 -7.35 30.96 -14.86
C GLU A 773 -7.03 30.44 -16.27
N ALA A 774 -7.16 29.13 -16.50
CA ALA A 774 -7.04 28.54 -17.84
C ALA A 774 -8.07 29.10 -18.83
N ARG A 775 -9.31 29.37 -18.37
CA ARG A 775 -10.34 30.05 -19.18
C ARG A 775 -9.97 31.50 -19.50
N ARG A 776 -9.35 32.20 -18.55
CA ARG A 776 -8.86 33.56 -18.76
C ARG A 776 -7.73 33.58 -19.79
N ALA A 777 -6.77 32.69 -19.66
CA ALA A 777 -5.67 32.54 -20.61
C ALA A 777 -6.17 32.25 -22.03
N ALA A 778 -7.16 31.34 -22.18
CA ALA A 778 -7.78 31.08 -23.48
C ALA A 778 -8.40 32.34 -24.09
N ARG A 779 -9.21 33.08 -23.32
CA ARG A 779 -9.84 34.33 -23.79
C ARG A 779 -8.83 35.40 -24.16
N GLU A 780 -7.77 35.57 -23.37
CA GLU A 780 -6.68 36.52 -23.65
C GLU A 780 -5.92 36.15 -24.94
N ALA A 781 -5.81 34.86 -25.24
CA ALA A 781 -5.26 34.34 -26.50
C ALA A 781 -6.27 34.36 -27.67
N GLY A 782 -7.52 34.80 -27.47
CA GLY A 782 -8.55 34.87 -28.50
C GLY A 782 -9.33 33.57 -28.73
N TYR A 783 -9.22 32.61 -27.82
CA TYR A 783 -9.89 31.30 -27.88
C TYR A 783 -11.06 31.21 -26.87
N ARG A 784 -11.93 30.21 -27.05
CA ARG A 784 -12.91 29.76 -26.03
C ARG A 784 -12.30 28.61 -25.23
N GLY A 785 -12.99 28.12 -24.21
CA GLY A 785 -12.53 26.93 -23.47
C GLY A 785 -11.48 27.22 -22.40
N ALA A 786 -10.73 26.18 -22.02
CA ALA A 786 -9.65 26.26 -21.05
C ALA A 786 -8.27 25.96 -21.66
N MET A 787 -7.38 26.95 -21.64
CA MET A 787 -5.98 26.85 -22.03
C MET A 787 -5.11 26.75 -20.78
N PHE A 788 -4.90 25.52 -20.30
CA PHE A 788 -4.05 25.27 -19.13
C PHE A 788 -2.57 25.61 -19.42
N PRO A 789 -1.82 26.13 -18.43
CA PRO A 789 -0.41 26.48 -18.61
C PRO A 789 0.46 25.24 -18.76
N TRP A 790 1.56 25.37 -19.51
CA TRP A 790 2.58 24.32 -19.63
C TRP A 790 3.27 24.05 -18.29
N GLN A 791 3.68 25.11 -17.61
CA GLN A 791 4.18 25.05 -16.23
C GLN A 791 3.17 25.69 -15.30
N SER A 792 2.61 24.89 -14.40
CA SER A 792 1.65 25.33 -13.41
C SER A 792 2.28 25.38 -12.02
N GLY A 793 1.96 26.41 -11.26
CA GLY A 793 2.42 26.62 -9.89
C GLY A 793 1.27 26.85 -8.92
N SER A 794 1.30 27.97 -8.21
CA SER A 794 0.37 28.28 -7.14
C SER A 794 -1.04 28.68 -7.61
N ASP A 795 -1.18 29.57 -8.59
CA ASP A 795 -2.46 30.20 -8.97
C ASP A 795 -3.00 29.74 -10.34
N GLY A 796 -2.19 29.03 -11.12
CA GLY A 796 -2.57 28.48 -12.43
C GLY A 796 -2.20 29.34 -13.63
N ARG A 797 -1.48 30.45 -13.43
CA ARG A 797 -0.91 31.20 -14.55
C ARG A 797 0.22 30.40 -15.21
N GLU A 798 0.66 30.86 -16.39
CA GLU A 798 1.83 30.31 -17.06
C GLU A 798 3.12 30.68 -16.33
N GLU A 799 3.87 29.65 -15.88
CA GLU A 799 5.16 29.78 -15.20
C GLU A 799 6.36 29.39 -16.10
N SER A 800 6.12 29.09 -17.38
CA SER A 800 7.19 28.83 -18.34
C SER A 800 8.12 30.03 -18.45
N GLN A 801 9.42 29.76 -18.48
CA GLN A 801 10.40 30.82 -18.62
C GLN A 801 10.25 31.49 -19.98
N ARG A 802 10.59 32.78 -20.05
CA ARG A 802 10.62 33.55 -21.30
C ARG A 802 11.97 33.46 -22.01
N LEU A 803 13.02 33.15 -21.23
CA LEU A 803 14.40 33.01 -21.68
C LEU A 803 15.02 31.80 -21.00
N HIS A 804 15.85 31.06 -21.73
CA HIS A 804 16.62 29.94 -21.20
C HIS A 804 18.11 30.11 -21.47
N LEU A 805 18.95 29.77 -20.49
CA LEU A 805 20.41 29.78 -20.64
C LEU A 805 20.89 28.46 -21.28
N ASN A 806 21.65 28.56 -22.37
CA ASN A 806 22.46 27.43 -22.84
C ASN A 806 23.84 27.47 -22.16
N PRO A 807 24.16 26.55 -21.23
CA PRO A 807 25.44 26.55 -20.53
C PRO A 807 26.64 26.24 -21.44
N ARG A 808 26.43 25.64 -22.62
CA ARG A 808 27.51 25.35 -23.57
C ARG A 808 27.99 26.60 -24.31
N SER A 809 27.06 27.48 -24.69
CA SER A 809 27.37 28.71 -25.42
C SER A 809 27.41 29.96 -24.54
N GLY A 810 26.83 29.89 -23.34
CA GLY A 810 26.67 31.03 -22.42
C GLY A 810 25.57 32.01 -22.84
N ARG A 811 24.76 31.68 -23.86
CA ARG A 811 23.73 32.57 -24.41
C ARG A 811 22.36 32.34 -23.78
N TRP A 812 21.61 33.43 -23.62
CA TRP A 812 20.19 33.42 -23.26
C TRP A 812 19.34 33.48 -24.52
N ASN A 813 18.52 32.45 -24.75
CA ASN A 813 17.69 32.32 -25.94
C ASN A 813 16.19 32.41 -25.56
N PRO A 814 15.32 32.87 -26.48
CA PRO A 814 13.87 32.81 -26.30
C PRO A 814 13.41 31.39 -25.97
N ASP A 815 12.46 31.28 -25.04
CA ASP A 815 11.81 30.03 -24.70
C ASP A 815 10.35 30.07 -25.16
N ALA A 816 9.99 29.14 -26.04
CA ALA A 816 8.67 29.04 -26.65
C ALA A 816 7.78 27.97 -25.99
N SER A 817 8.21 27.33 -24.89
CA SER A 817 7.52 26.20 -24.26
C SER A 817 6.07 26.48 -23.85
N ALA A 818 5.67 27.73 -23.63
CA ALA A 818 4.28 28.11 -23.37
C ALA A 818 3.31 27.74 -24.52
N ARG A 819 3.82 27.45 -25.73
CA ARG A 819 3.04 26.94 -26.87
C ARG A 819 2.69 25.45 -26.77
N ALA A 820 3.20 24.73 -25.76
CA ALA A 820 2.92 23.32 -25.53
C ALA A 820 1.53 23.11 -24.90
N HIS A 821 0.47 23.52 -25.62
CA HIS A 821 -0.92 23.49 -25.13
C HIS A 821 -1.48 22.06 -24.92
N HIS A 822 -0.74 21.03 -25.36
CA HIS A 822 -1.11 19.64 -25.17
C HIS A 822 -1.19 19.19 -23.69
N VAL A 823 -0.73 20.01 -22.75
CA VAL A 823 -1.00 19.82 -21.31
C VAL A 823 -2.51 19.71 -20.99
N GLY A 824 -3.36 20.46 -21.70
CA GLY A 824 -4.82 20.31 -21.56
C GLY A 824 -5.30 18.92 -21.97
N LEU A 825 -4.74 18.35 -23.05
CA LEU A 825 -5.07 17.02 -23.53
C LEU A 825 -4.65 15.93 -22.51
N ALA A 826 -3.51 16.14 -21.86
CA ALA A 826 -3.04 15.29 -20.77
C ALA A 826 -4.01 15.28 -19.57
N ILE A 827 -4.47 16.46 -19.15
CA ILE A 827 -5.46 16.63 -18.07
C ILE A 827 -6.77 15.92 -18.43
N ALA A 828 -7.29 16.15 -19.64
CA ALA A 828 -8.50 15.49 -20.12
C ALA A 828 -8.37 13.95 -20.14
N TYR A 829 -7.24 13.44 -20.61
CA TYR A 829 -6.95 12.01 -20.59
C TYR A 829 -6.98 11.46 -19.16
N ASN A 830 -6.33 12.16 -18.23
CA ASN A 830 -6.28 11.78 -16.82
C ASN A 830 -7.66 11.78 -16.14
N VAL A 831 -8.51 12.78 -16.43
CA VAL A 831 -9.90 12.82 -15.95
C VAL A 831 -10.68 11.61 -16.41
N TRP A 832 -10.60 11.27 -17.70
CA TRP A 832 -11.30 10.13 -18.25
C TRP A 832 -10.79 8.79 -17.68
N GLN A 833 -9.47 8.60 -17.59
CA GLN A 833 -8.89 7.39 -17.04
C GLN A 833 -9.23 7.21 -15.55
N HIS A 834 -9.24 8.30 -14.78
CA HIS A 834 -9.68 8.26 -13.38
C HIS A 834 -11.09 7.70 -13.26
N TYR A 835 -12.02 8.20 -14.08
CA TYR A 835 -13.38 7.68 -14.15
C TYR A 835 -13.43 6.21 -14.60
N GLN A 836 -12.70 5.82 -15.65
CA GLN A 836 -12.72 4.44 -16.15
C GLN A 836 -12.33 3.43 -15.06
N VAL A 837 -11.31 3.75 -14.27
CA VAL A 837 -10.81 2.89 -13.18
C VAL A 837 -11.74 2.87 -11.97
N THR A 838 -12.28 4.02 -11.58
CA THR A 838 -13.04 4.16 -10.32
C THR A 838 -14.54 3.91 -10.48
N GLY A 839 -15.11 4.24 -11.63
CA GLY A 839 -16.55 4.35 -11.82
C GLY A 839 -17.19 5.55 -11.08
N ASP A 840 -16.40 6.52 -10.62
CA ASP A 840 -16.89 7.65 -9.81
C ASP A 840 -17.70 8.66 -10.66
N ILE A 841 -19.01 8.39 -10.76
CA ILE A 841 -19.98 9.28 -11.42
C ILE A 841 -20.12 10.62 -10.70
N GLY A 842 -19.97 10.65 -9.36
CA GLY A 842 -20.04 11.90 -8.60
C GLY A 842 -18.93 12.86 -9.00
N PHE A 843 -17.69 12.35 -9.11
CA PHE A 843 -16.57 13.12 -9.64
C PHE A 843 -16.82 13.64 -11.07
N LEU A 844 -17.38 12.82 -11.96
CA LEU A 844 -17.72 13.27 -13.32
C LEU A 844 -18.72 14.42 -13.30
N ILE A 845 -19.84 14.26 -12.57
CA ILE A 845 -20.91 15.26 -12.47
C ILE A 845 -20.35 16.59 -11.94
N ASP A 846 -19.60 16.54 -10.85
CA ASP A 846 -19.20 17.75 -10.13
C ASP A 846 -17.99 18.47 -10.73
N TYR A 847 -17.11 17.75 -11.45
CA TYR A 847 -15.81 18.29 -11.90
C TYR A 847 -15.36 17.79 -13.28
N GLY A 848 -15.49 16.49 -13.52
CA GLY A 848 -14.85 15.83 -14.65
C GLY A 848 -15.39 16.29 -16.01
N VAL A 849 -16.72 16.34 -16.17
CA VAL A 849 -17.32 16.71 -17.47
C VAL A 849 -17.09 18.19 -17.79
N GLU A 850 -17.09 19.07 -16.80
CA GLU A 850 -16.76 20.49 -16.99
C GLU A 850 -15.34 20.66 -17.54
N MET A 851 -14.34 19.99 -16.95
CA MET A 851 -12.96 20.04 -17.46
C MET A 851 -12.85 19.48 -18.88
N LEU A 852 -13.48 18.33 -19.16
CA LEU A 852 -13.46 17.72 -20.50
C LEU A 852 -14.08 18.65 -21.55
N ALA A 853 -15.25 19.24 -21.23
CA ALA A 853 -15.97 20.13 -22.12
C ALA A 853 -15.19 21.43 -22.40
N GLU A 854 -14.62 22.06 -21.38
CA GLU A 854 -13.82 23.28 -21.52
C GLU A 854 -12.53 23.05 -22.32
N ILE A 855 -11.85 21.91 -22.10
CA ILE A 855 -10.65 21.55 -22.88
C ILE A 855 -11.04 21.26 -24.34
N ALA A 856 -12.14 20.54 -24.58
CA ALA A 856 -12.65 20.29 -25.93
C ALA A 856 -13.02 21.61 -26.65
N GLN A 857 -13.69 22.53 -25.94
CA GLN A 857 -14.05 23.85 -26.47
C GLN A 857 -12.81 24.65 -26.88
N PHE A 858 -11.72 24.57 -26.12
CA PHE A 858 -10.45 25.21 -26.48
C PHE A 858 -9.94 24.70 -27.83
N TRP A 859 -9.81 23.37 -28.00
CA TRP A 859 -9.32 22.79 -29.25
C TRP A 859 -10.26 23.02 -30.45
N VAL A 860 -11.57 23.00 -30.23
CA VAL A 860 -12.56 23.34 -31.28
C VAL A 860 -12.45 24.81 -31.70
N SER A 861 -12.17 25.71 -30.75
CA SER A 861 -12.00 27.13 -31.04
C SER A 861 -10.66 27.47 -31.70
N ALA A 862 -9.61 26.70 -31.39
CA ALA A 862 -8.29 26.83 -32.02
C ALA A 862 -8.24 26.24 -33.44
N ALA A 863 -9.11 25.27 -33.74
CA ALA A 863 -9.19 24.63 -35.05
C ALA A 863 -9.81 25.56 -36.11
N THR A 864 -9.11 25.73 -37.23
CA THR A 864 -9.56 26.54 -38.37
C THR A 864 -9.83 25.66 -39.59
N LEU A 865 -10.94 25.87 -40.29
CA LEU A 865 -11.25 25.11 -41.51
C LEU A 865 -10.40 25.59 -42.68
N ASP A 866 -9.60 24.70 -43.24
CA ASP A 866 -8.91 24.91 -44.51
C ASP A 866 -9.85 24.57 -45.68
N PRO A 867 -10.25 25.54 -46.51
CA PRO A 867 -11.22 25.32 -47.58
C PRO A 867 -10.66 24.52 -48.76
N VAL A 868 -9.34 24.44 -48.92
CA VAL A 868 -8.70 23.70 -50.01
C VAL A 868 -8.64 22.21 -49.66
N ARG A 869 -8.29 21.90 -48.41
CA ARG A 869 -8.22 20.54 -47.90
C ARG A 869 -9.59 19.99 -47.48
N ASP A 870 -10.56 20.87 -47.26
CA ASP A 870 -11.85 20.61 -46.60
C ASP A 870 -11.65 19.93 -45.23
N ARG A 871 -10.66 20.40 -44.48
CA ARG A 871 -10.24 19.84 -43.20
C ARG A 871 -9.87 20.93 -42.19
N TYR A 872 -10.07 20.65 -40.92
CA TYR A 872 -9.63 21.54 -39.85
C TYR A 872 -8.13 21.37 -39.57
N VAL A 873 -7.45 22.48 -39.33
CA VAL A 873 -6.03 22.55 -39.00
C VAL A 873 -5.81 23.28 -37.67
N ILE A 874 -4.73 22.94 -36.98
CA ILE A 874 -4.26 23.59 -35.76
C ILE A 874 -2.81 24.03 -36.02
N CYS A 875 -2.52 25.31 -35.82
CA CYS A 875 -1.25 25.92 -36.20
C CYS A 875 -0.51 26.52 -35.00
N GLY A 876 0.82 26.65 -35.10
CA GLY A 876 1.65 27.38 -34.14
C GLY A 876 1.75 26.77 -32.73
N VAL A 877 1.67 25.45 -32.63
CA VAL A 877 1.77 24.69 -31.36
C VAL A 877 3.16 24.10 -31.16
N ILE A 878 3.45 23.61 -29.96
CA ILE A 878 4.57 22.69 -29.71
C ILE A 878 3.99 21.33 -29.30
N GLY A 879 4.42 20.26 -29.96
CA GLY A 879 4.07 18.89 -29.59
C GLY A 879 4.93 18.37 -28.42
N PRO A 880 4.72 17.12 -27.97
CA PRO A 880 5.58 16.52 -26.97
C PRO A 880 7.07 16.56 -27.29
N ASP A 881 7.47 16.52 -28.57
CA ASP A 881 8.86 16.76 -28.94
C ASP A 881 9.21 18.25 -28.95
N GLU A 882 9.68 18.73 -27.80
CA GLU A 882 10.06 20.13 -27.56
C GLU A 882 11.25 20.63 -28.41
N PHE A 883 11.96 19.77 -29.15
CA PHE A 883 12.98 20.27 -30.09
C PHE A 883 12.35 21.10 -31.21
N HIS A 884 11.13 20.76 -31.63
CA HIS A 884 10.44 21.44 -32.70
C HIS A 884 9.59 22.60 -32.16
N SER A 885 10.24 23.74 -31.99
CA SER A 885 9.63 25.01 -31.57
C SER A 885 9.21 25.90 -32.74
N GLY A 886 9.53 25.48 -33.96
CA GLY A 886 9.14 26.16 -35.20
C GLY A 886 9.70 25.49 -36.44
N TYR A 887 9.80 26.25 -37.53
CA TYR A 887 10.39 25.83 -38.80
C TYR A 887 11.76 26.49 -39.02
N PRO A 888 12.62 25.99 -39.93
CA PRO A 888 13.87 26.65 -40.29
C PRO A 888 13.70 28.13 -40.60
N GLY A 889 14.34 29.00 -39.81
CA GLY A 889 14.27 30.46 -39.96
C GLY A 889 13.05 31.11 -39.28
N ARG A 890 12.24 30.34 -38.56
CA ARG A 890 11.08 30.73 -37.75
C ARG A 890 11.01 29.90 -36.47
N ASP A 891 12.16 29.79 -35.81
CA ASP A 891 12.45 28.79 -34.78
C ASP A 891 11.53 28.80 -33.55
N TYR A 892 10.74 29.86 -33.32
CA TYR A 892 9.90 30.04 -32.12
C TYR A 892 8.41 30.28 -32.42
N ASP A 893 8.00 30.14 -33.68
CA ASP A 893 6.63 30.43 -34.12
C ASP A 893 5.65 29.26 -33.86
N GLY A 894 6.17 28.10 -33.46
CA GLY A 894 5.43 26.84 -33.37
C GLY A 894 5.36 26.09 -34.69
N ILE A 895 4.94 24.82 -34.61
CA ILE A 895 4.73 23.92 -35.74
C ILE A 895 3.23 23.73 -36.03
N ASP A 896 2.91 23.40 -37.27
CA ASP A 896 1.53 23.20 -37.72
C ASP A 896 1.16 21.73 -37.78
N ASN A 897 -0.07 21.41 -37.39
CA ASN A 897 -0.70 20.10 -37.50
C ASN A 897 0.13 18.96 -36.88
N ASN A 898 0.67 19.19 -35.68
CA ASN A 898 1.31 18.14 -34.90
C ASN A 898 0.34 16.95 -34.72
N ALA A 899 0.74 15.76 -35.15
CA ALA A 899 -0.16 14.61 -35.23
C ALA A 899 -0.64 14.15 -33.84
N TYR A 900 0.22 14.18 -32.83
CA TYR A 900 -0.20 13.88 -31.45
C TYR A 900 -1.30 14.84 -31.00
N THR A 901 -1.08 16.14 -31.17
CA THR A 901 -2.00 17.21 -30.79
C THR A 901 -3.34 17.07 -31.51
N ASN A 902 -3.33 16.92 -32.84
CA ASN A 902 -4.55 16.86 -33.63
C ASN A 902 -5.38 15.60 -33.32
N VAL A 903 -4.74 14.42 -33.18
CA VAL A 903 -5.44 13.18 -32.85
C VAL A 903 -6.00 13.22 -31.43
N MET A 904 -5.23 13.72 -30.46
CA MET A 904 -5.70 13.83 -29.08
C MET A 904 -6.76 14.93 -28.89
N ALA A 905 -6.74 15.99 -29.69
CA ALA A 905 -7.81 16.99 -29.76
C ALA A 905 -9.13 16.34 -30.21
N VAL A 906 -9.10 15.50 -31.23
CA VAL A 906 -10.27 14.71 -31.67
C VAL A 906 -10.70 13.75 -30.57
N TRP A 907 -9.76 13.07 -29.92
CA TRP A 907 -10.06 12.17 -28.81
C TRP A 907 -10.79 12.89 -27.67
N VAL A 908 -10.33 14.07 -27.23
CA VAL A 908 -10.99 14.80 -26.13
C VAL A 908 -12.38 15.29 -26.53
N ILE A 909 -12.57 15.74 -27.76
CA ILE A 909 -13.90 16.15 -28.26
C ILE A 909 -14.88 14.98 -28.19
N VAL A 910 -14.47 13.79 -28.69
CA VAL A 910 -15.30 12.58 -28.64
C VAL A 910 -15.59 12.16 -27.19
N ARG A 911 -14.59 12.19 -26.31
CA ARG A 911 -14.78 11.84 -24.90
C ARG A 911 -15.64 12.85 -24.15
N ALA A 912 -15.58 14.13 -24.49
CA ALA A 912 -16.45 15.15 -23.90
C ALA A 912 -17.92 14.95 -24.30
N LEU A 913 -18.19 14.59 -25.57
CA LEU A 913 -19.54 14.21 -26.03
C LEU A 913 -20.05 12.98 -25.28
N GLU A 914 -19.23 11.92 -25.18
CA GLU A 914 -19.60 10.71 -24.41
C GLU A 914 -19.82 11.00 -22.92
N ALA A 915 -19.03 11.88 -22.33
CA ALA A 915 -19.16 12.27 -20.93
C ALA A 915 -20.46 13.05 -20.68
N LEU A 916 -20.83 13.97 -21.60
CA LEU A 916 -22.12 14.67 -21.56
C LEU A 916 -23.29 13.69 -21.66
N GLU A 917 -23.22 12.68 -22.53
CA GLU A 917 -24.26 11.65 -22.65
C GLU A 917 -24.42 10.80 -21.39
N ARG A 918 -23.34 10.58 -20.64
CA ARG A 918 -23.35 9.83 -19.37
C ARG A 918 -23.96 10.62 -18.21
N LEU A 919 -24.03 11.95 -18.30
CA LEU A 919 -24.63 12.77 -17.24
C LEU A 919 -26.15 12.57 -17.18
N PRO A 920 -26.74 12.49 -15.96
CA PRO A 920 -28.18 12.61 -15.82
C PRO A 920 -28.66 13.95 -16.41
N LEU A 921 -29.82 13.92 -17.07
CA LEU A 921 -30.32 15.04 -17.89
C LEU A 921 -30.27 16.41 -17.18
N THR A 922 -30.67 16.47 -15.90
CA THR A 922 -30.67 17.73 -15.13
C THR A 922 -29.28 18.35 -15.00
N TYR A 923 -28.27 17.53 -14.64
CA TYR A 923 -26.89 18.01 -14.51
C TYR A 923 -26.31 18.39 -15.88
N ARG A 924 -26.64 17.62 -16.91
CA ARG A 924 -26.23 17.92 -18.28
C ARG A 924 -26.73 19.28 -18.76
N LEU A 925 -28.02 19.56 -18.59
CA LEU A 925 -28.63 20.84 -19.00
C LEU A 925 -28.01 22.01 -18.24
N ALA A 926 -27.91 21.90 -16.92
CA ALA A 926 -27.31 22.94 -16.09
C ALA A 926 -25.84 23.22 -16.47
N LEU A 927 -25.07 22.17 -16.78
CA LEU A 927 -23.68 22.33 -17.22
C LEU A 927 -23.59 23.03 -18.59
N LEU A 928 -24.37 22.59 -19.58
CA LEU A 928 -24.39 23.22 -20.91
C LEU A 928 -24.78 24.70 -20.84
N GLU A 929 -25.78 25.05 -20.02
CA GLU A 929 -26.18 26.44 -19.76
C GLU A 929 -25.05 27.24 -19.08
N ALA A 930 -24.38 26.66 -18.08
CA ALA A 930 -23.28 27.33 -17.38
C ALA A 930 -22.05 27.57 -18.26
N LEU A 931 -21.81 26.68 -19.22
CA LEU A 931 -20.68 26.75 -20.16
C LEU A 931 -21.01 27.52 -21.45
N ASP A 932 -22.28 27.95 -21.63
CA ASP A 932 -22.77 28.58 -22.85
C ASP A 932 -22.46 27.71 -24.10
N ILE A 933 -22.80 26.42 -24.01
CA ILE A 933 -22.65 25.43 -25.09
C ILE A 933 -24.06 25.06 -25.58
N ASP A 934 -24.33 25.33 -26.86
CA ASP A 934 -25.60 25.04 -27.52
C ASP A 934 -25.50 23.90 -28.56
N ASP A 935 -26.62 23.61 -29.25
CA ASP A 935 -26.69 22.58 -30.29
C ASP A 935 -25.86 22.92 -31.54
N ASP A 936 -25.55 24.19 -31.82
CA ASP A 936 -24.66 24.60 -32.91
C ASP A 936 -23.19 24.33 -32.53
N ASP A 937 -22.81 24.63 -31.29
CA ASP A 937 -21.50 24.27 -30.73
C ASP A 937 -21.29 22.75 -30.78
N LEU A 938 -22.25 21.94 -30.29
CA LEU A 938 -22.14 20.48 -30.33
C LEU A 938 -22.06 19.92 -31.77
N ARG A 939 -22.77 20.52 -32.73
CA ARG A 939 -22.64 20.17 -34.15
C ARG A 939 -21.26 20.52 -34.70
N ARG A 940 -20.69 21.66 -34.30
CA ARG A 940 -19.32 22.04 -34.67
C ARG A 940 -18.29 21.10 -34.06
N TRP A 941 -18.48 20.65 -32.83
CA TRP A 941 -17.62 19.65 -32.20
C TRP A 941 -17.61 18.34 -33.00
N GLU A 942 -18.79 17.86 -33.37
CA GLU A 942 -18.94 16.66 -34.20
C GLU A 942 -18.24 16.83 -35.56
N ASP A 943 -18.40 17.99 -36.20
CA ASP A 943 -17.78 18.32 -37.48
C ASP A 943 -16.24 18.40 -37.42
N VAL A 944 -15.69 19.12 -36.42
CA VAL A 944 -14.23 19.21 -36.19
C VAL A 944 -13.63 17.83 -35.95
N SER A 945 -14.29 17.00 -35.14
CA SER A 945 -13.80 15.66 -34.79
C SER A 945 -13.77 14.67 -35.95
N ARG A 946 -14.43 14.98 -37.08
CA ARG A 946 -14.47 14.13 -38.29
C ARG A 946 -13.56 14.64 -39.39
N ARG A 947 -13.22 15.93 -39.37
CA ARG A 947 -12.48 16.60 -40.45
C ARG A 947 -11.14 17.17 -40.01
N MET A 948 -10.65 16.87 -38.81
CA MET A 948 -9.29 17.27 -38.41
C MET A 948 -8.25 16.68 -39.37
N PHE A 949 -7.25 17.48 -39.73
CA PHE A 949 -6.13 17.04 -40.57
C PHE A 949 -5.09 16.30 -39.73
N VAL A 950 -4.56 15.19 -40.26
CA VAL A 950 -3.40 14.48 -39.71
C VAL A 950 -2.40 14.25 -40.84
N PRO A 951 -1.13 14.68 -40.71
CA PRO A 951 -0.14 14.52 -41.76
C PRO A 951 0.45 13.10 -41.79
N PHE A 952 0.74 12.60 -42.99
CA PHE A 952 1.38 11.31 -43.25
C PHE A 952 2.47 11.47 -44.32
N HIS A 953 3.55 10.70 -44.23
CA HIS A 953 4.60 10.61 -45.26
C HIS A 953 5.21 9.21 -45.25
N ASP A 954 5.68 8.72 -46.40
CA ASP A 954 6.37 7.41 -46.52
C ASP A 954 5.67 6.22 -45.82
N GLY A 955 4.33 6.23 -45.76
CA GLY A 955 3.54 5.20 -45.09
C GLY A 955 3.49 5.28 -43.56
N VAL A 956 4.09 6.29 -42.93
CA VAL A 956 4.07 6.54 -41.48
C VAL A 956 3.27 7.80 -41.13
N ILE A 957 2.88 7.93 -39.86
CA ILE A 957 2.29 9.18 -39.34
C ILE A 957 3.41 10.23 -39.26
N SER A 958 3.22 11.39 -39.90
CA SER A 958 4.17 12.50 -39.82
C SER A 958 4.04 13.20 -38.48
N GLN A 959 5.14 13.64 -37.88
CA GLN A 959 5.10 14.28 -36.56
C GLN A 959 4.35 15.60 -36.62
N PHE A 960 4.54 16.35 -37.69
CA PHE A 960 3.83 17.59 -38.01
C PHE A 960 3.94 17.87 -39.51
N GLU A 961 3.18 18.83 -40.01
CA GLU A 961 3.17 19.16 -41.43
C GLU A 961 4.54 19.72 -41.86
N GLY A 962 5.14 19.12 -42.89
CA GLY A 962 6.48 19.49 -43.37
C GLY A 962 7.66 18.81 -42.66
N TYR A 963 7.44 17.95 -41.66
CA TYR A 963 8.54 17.23 -40.99
C TYR A 963 9.43 16.44 -41.96
N ALA A 964 8.82 15.80 -42.97
CA ALA A 964 9.54 15.06 -44.01
C ALA A 964 10.40 15.95 -44.91
N GLU A 965 10.27 17.27 -44.87
CA GLU A 965 11.07 18.20 -45.68
C GLU A 965 12.35 18.64 -44.95
N LEU A 966 12.44 18.40 -43.64
CA LEU A 966 13.64 18.69 -42.85
C LEU A 966 14.83 17.80 -43.27
N ALA A 967 16.04 18.29 -43.02
CA ALA A 967 17.26 17.53 -43.30
C ALA A 967 17.39 16.33 -42.37
N GLU A 968 18.04 15.25 -42.81
CA GLU A 968 18.47 14.21 -41.87
C GLU A 968 19.69 14.68 -41.08
N LEU A 969 19.75 14.37 -39.79
CA LEU A 969 20.93 14.57 -38.97
C LEU A 969 21.94 13.45 -39.25
N ASP A 970 23.23 13.79 -39.35
CA ASP A 970 24.31 12.80 -39.35
C ASP A 970 24.51 12.24 -37.94
N TRP A 971 23.67 11.28 -37.56
CA TRP A 971 23.66 10.70 -36.23
C TRP A 971 24.99 10.03 -35.85
N ASP A 972 25.69 9.44 -36.82
CA ASP A 972 26.91 8.69 -36.54
C ASP A 972 28.08 9.64 -36.27
N ASP A 973 28.22 10.71 -37.07
CA ASP A 973 29.18 11.79 -36.79
C ASP A 973 28.94 12.43 -35.42
N TYR A 974 27.70 12.81 -35.11
CA TYR A 974 27.38 13.46 -33.83
C TYR A 974 27.64 12.53 -32.64
N ARG A 975 27.28 11.24 -32.73
CA ARG A 975 27.59 10.26 -31.68
C ARG A 975 29.09 10.12 -31.48
N GLN A 976 29.89 10.14 -32.56
CA GLN A 976 31.34 10.05 -32.47
C GLN A 976 31.96 11.30 -31.83
N ARG A 977 31.47 12.51 -32.16
CA ARG A 977 32.00 13.78 -31.64
C ARG A 977 31.64 14.05 -30.18
N TYR A 978 30.42 13.70 -29.77
CA TYR A 978 29.88 14.12 -28.47
C TYR A 978 29.63 12.98 -27.48
N GLY A 979 29.46 11.75 -27.96
CA GLY A 979 29.10 10.58 -27.16
C GLY A 979 27.65 10.61 -26.66
N ASP A 980 27.30 11.64 -25.89
CA ASP A 980 25.97 11.88 -25.35
C ASP A 980 25.23 12.98 -26.11
N LEU A 981 24.07 12.63 -26.68
CA LEU A 981 23.24 13.50 -27.50
C LEU A 981 21.92 13.89 -26.82
N GLN A 982 21.74 13.60 -25.53
CA GLN A 982 20.50 13.93 -24.82
C GLN A 982 20.17 15.44 -24.85
N ARG A 983 21.18 16.30 -24.91
CA ARG A 983 21.04 17.76 -25.06
C ARG A 983 21.47 18.24 -26.44
N LEU A 984 20.97 17.57 -27.48
CA LEU A 984 21.23 17.93 -28.87
C LEU A 984 20.83 19.38 -29.18
N ASP A 985 19.75 19.88 -28.55
CA ASP A 985 19.34 21.29 -28.56
C ASP A 985 20.50 22.23 -28.22
N ARG A 986 21.21 21.94 -27.12
CA ARG A 986 22.32 22.77 -26.64
C ARG A 986 23.57 22.62 -27.50
N ILE A 987 23.78 21.45 -28.09
CA ILE A 987 24.93 21.16 -28.95
C ILE A 987 24.80 21.94 -30.26
N LEU A 988 23.67 21.78 -30.96
CA LEU A 988 23.42 22.45 -32.23
C LEU A 988 23.40 23.97 -32.09
N GLU A 989 22.76 24.47 -31.02
CA GLU A 989 22.76 25.91 -30.74
C GLU A 989 24.17 26.46 -30.54
N ALA A 990 25.04 25.74 -29.82
CA ALA A 990 26.42 26.17 -29.62
C ALA A 990 27.23 26.21 -30.92
N GLU A 991 26.89 25.36 -31.90
CA GLU A 991 27.46 25.36 -33.25
C GLU A 991 26.83 26.41 -34.19
N GLY A 992 25.84 27.17 -33.73
CA GLY A 992 25.12 28.16 -34.55
C GLY A 992 24.07 27.54 -35.49
N SER A 993 23.63 26.32 -35.19
CA SER A 993 22.54 25.62 -35.87
C SER A 993 21.32 25.48 -34.94
N SER A 994 20.24 24.90 -35.45
CA SER A 994 18.98 24.71 -34.74
C SER A 994 18.48 23.28 -34.94
N VAL A 995 17.92 22.68 -33.89
CA VAL A 995 17.27 21.36 -33.98
C VAL A 995 16.09 21.37 -34.95
N ASN A 996 15.40 22.52 -35.12
CA ASN A 996 14.31 22.72 -36.06
C ASN A 996 14.70 22.45 -37.54
N ASN A 997 16.00 22.36 -37.85
CA ASN A 997 16.50 22.09 -39.20
C ASN A 997 16.51 20.60 -39.55
N TYR A 998 16.34 19.71 -38.57
CA TYR A 998 16.60 18.28 -38.73
C TYR A 998 15.43 17.40 -38.32
N ARG A 999 15.33 16.23 -38.94
CA ARG A 999 14.44 15.14 -38.53
C ARG A 999 14.98 14.47 -37.26
N ALA A 1000 14.96 15.18 -36.14
CA ALA A 1000 15.50 14.72 -34.86
C ALA A 1000 14.56 15.04 -33.70
N ALA A 1001 14.27 14.07 -32.86
CA ALA A 1001 13.37 14.22 -31.72
C ALA A 1001 14.10 14.17 -30.36
N LYS A 1002 13.64 14.96 -29.39
CA LYS A 1002 14.03 14.91 -27.98
C LYS A 1002 13.46 13.67 -27.31
N GLN A 1003 12.17 13.45 -27.50
CA GLN A 1003 11.37 12.44 -26.82
C GLN A 1003 10.26 11.92 -27.73
N ALA A 1004 9.46 10.97 -27.24
CA ALA A 1004 8.33 10.46 -28.01
C ALA A 1004 7.26 11.54 -28.24
N ASP A 1005 6.86 11.71 -29.50
CA ASP A 1005 5.76 12.59 -29.93
C ASP A 1005 4.63 11.76 -30.55
N VAL A 1006 4.76 11.36 -31.83
CA VAL A 1006 3.82 10.43 -32.48
C VAL A 1006 3.68 9.13 -31.69
N LEU A 1007 4.78 8.63 -31.11
CA LEU A 1007 4.78 7.39 -30.34
C LEU A 1007 3.98 7.50 -29.03
N MET A 1008 3.67 8.71 -28.56
CA MET A 1008 2.75 8.90 -27.43
C MET A 1008 1.33 8.46 -27.76
N LEU A 1009 0.91 8.50 -29.02
CA LEU A 1009 -0.40 7.97 -29.43
C LEU A 1009 -0.49 6.46 -29.14
N PHE A 1010 0.58 5.71 -29.41
CA PHE A 1010 0.65 4.27 -29.13
C PHE A 1010 0.86 3.95 -27.64
N TYR A 1011 1.32 4.92 -26.85
CA TYR A 1011 1.45 4.78 -25.40
C TYR A 1011 0.10 5.01 -24.68
N LEU A 1012 -0.67 6.00 -25.13
CA LEU A 1012 -1.93 6.39 -24.49
C LEU A 1012 -3.12 5.58 -25.00
N LEU A 1013 -3.14 5.22 -26.28
CA LEU A 1013 -4.31 4.63 -26.93
C LEU A 1013 -4.03 3.20 -27.39
N SER A 1014 -5.02 2.32 -27.16
CA SER A 1014 -4.99 0.98 -27.74
C SER A 1014 -5.04 1.06 -29.28
N ALA A 1015 -4.57 0.01 -29.97
CA ALA A 1015 -4.63 -0.06 -31.42
C ALA A 1015 -6.07 0.09 -31.94
N ASP A 1016 -7.04 -0.55 -31.26
CA ASP A 1016 -8.47 -0.42 -31.58
C ASP A 1016 -8.97 1.03 -31.52
N GLU A 1017 -8.61 1.76 -30.46
CA GLU A 1017 -8.99 3.17 -30.32
C GLU A 1017 -8.38 4.03 -31.41
N LEU A 1018 -7.14 3.76 -31.82
CA LEU A 1018 -6.51 4.48 -32.93
C LEU A 1018 -7.19 4.19 -34.26
N TYR A 1019 -7.54 2.93 -34.54
CA TYR A 1019 -8.30 2.59 -35.75
C TYR A 1019 -9.65 3.29 -35.77
N GLU A 1020 -10.38 3.30 -34.65
CA GLU A 1020 -11.66 4.01 -34.53
C GLU A 1020 -11.51 5.53 -34.75
N LEU A 1021 -10.46 6.15 -34.21
CA LEU A 1021 -10.19 7.58 -34.41
C LEU A 1021 -9.81 7.91 -35.86
N PHE A 1022 -8.92 7.13 -36.48
CA PHE A 1022 -8.51 7.35 -37.87
C PHE A 1022 -9.66 7.08 -38.86
N ASP A 1023 -10.47 6.06 -38.63
CA ASP A 1023 -11.68 5.80 -39.41
C ASP A 1023 -12.67 6.96 -39.30
N ARG A 1024 -12.90 7.47 -38.07
CA ARG A 1024 -13.72 8.67 -37.84
C ARG A 1024 -13.23 9.90 -38.61
N LEU A 1025 -11.91 10.06 -38.74
CA LEU A 1025 -11.26 11.14 -39.48
C LEU A 1025 -11.21 10.90 -41.00
N GLY A 1026 -11.70 9.76 -41.47
CA GLY A 1026 -11.69 9.36 -42.88
C GLY A 1026 -10.31 8.96 -43.40
N TYR A 1027 -9.41 8.47 -42.53
CA TYR A 1027 -8.10 7.94 -42.90
C TYR A 1027 -8.08 6.42 -42.85
N SER A 1028 -7.54 5.79 -43.89
CA SER A 1028 -7.25 4.36 -43.88
C SER A 1028 -5.94 4.09 -43.15
N PHE A 1029 -6.01 3.67 -41.89
CA PHE A 1029 -4.83 3.33 -41.07
C PHE A 1029 -4.66 1.82 -40.96
N ALA A 1030 -3.66 1.27 -41.65
CA ALA A 1030 -3.39 -0.17 -41.69
C ALA A 1030 -2.52 -0.65 -40.50
N PRO A 1031 -2.71 -1.88 -40.00
CA PRO A 1031 -1.95 -2.40 -38.85
C PRO A 1031 -0.43 -2.34 -38.99
N GLU A 1032 0.09 -2.50 -40.21
CA GLU A 1032 1.53 -2.47 -40.50
C GLU A 1032 2.15 -1.07 -40.35
N GLN A 1033 1.34 -0.01 -40.35
CA GLN A 1033 1.81 1.36 -40.19
C GLN A 1033 2.27 1.66 -38.75
N ILE A 1034 1.74 0.95 -37.74
CA ILE A 1034 2.19 1.08 -36.35
C ILE A 1034 3.67 0.70 -36.20
N PRO A 1035 4.11 -0.54 -36.52
CA PRO A 1035 5.52 -0.91 -36.42
C PRO A 1035 6.42 -0.09 -37.34
N ALA A 1036 5.97 0.28 -38.54
CA ALA A 1036 6.74 1.15 -39.44
C ALA A 1036 6.99 2.55 -38.83
N THR A 1037 5.96 3.13 -38.20
CA THR A 1037 6.06 4.42 -37.49
C THR A 1037 7.01 4.32 -36.29
N ILE A 1038 6.92 3.23 -35.51
CA ILE A 1038 7.83 2.99 -34.37
C ILE A 1038 9.29 2.93 -34.86
N GLU A 1039 9.58 2.12 -35.88
CA GLU A 1039 10.93 1.99 -36.42
C GLU A 1039 11.47 3.33 -36.97
N TYR A 1040 10.61 4.11 -37.62
CA TYR A 1040 10.98 5.39 -38.21
C TYR A 1040 11.46 6.42 -37.17
N TYR A 1041 10.71 6.59 -36.07
CA TYR A 1041 11.05 7.56 -35.02
C TYR A 1041 12.11 7.04 -34.05
N GLN A 1042 12.20 5.71 -33.83
CA GLN A 1042 13.25 5.13 -33.01
C GLN A 1042 14.65 5.49 -33.53
N LYS A 1043 14.85 5.51 -34.86
CA LYS A 1043 16.13 5.85 -35.49
C LYS A 1043 16.50 7.34 -35.36
N ARG A 1044 15.55 8.19 -34.98
CA ARG A 1044 15.65 9.66 -34.99
C ARG A 1044 15.46 10.31 -33.62
N THR A 1045 15.41 9.51 -32.55
CA THR A 1045 15.22 10.02 -31.20
C THR A 1045 16.55 10.06 -30.43
N SER A 1046 16.87 11.22 -29.87
CA SER A 1046 18.09 11.45 -29.07
C SER A 1046 17.96 10.97 -27.61
N HIS A 1047 16.73 10.72 -27.15
CA HIS A 1047 16.37 10.35 -25.78
C HIS A 1047 16.75 11.40 -24.73
N GLY A 1048 16.58 12.69 -25.06
CA GLY A 1048 16.88 13.85 -24.20
C GLY A 1048 16.01 14.03 -22.96
N SER A 1049 15.04 13.14 -22.77
CA SER A 1049 14.14 13.12 -21.62
C SER A 1049 14.06 11.70 -21.06
N THR A 1050 14.06 11.58 -19.73
CA THR A 1050 13.91 10.29 -19.04
C THR A 1050 12.59 9.60 -19.41
N LEU A 1051 11.56 10.36 -19.78
CA LEU A 1051 10.26 9.85 -20.27
C LEU A 1051 10.38 9.11 -21.61
N SER A 1052 11.37 9.45 -22.44
CA SER A 1052 11.54 8.83 -23.77
C SER A 1052 11.75 7.32 -23.66
N ALA A 1053 12.59 6.87 -22.73
CA ALA A 1053 12.87 5.46 -22.53
C ALA A 1053 11.63 4.68 -22.03
N VAL A 1054 10.76 5.31 -21.23
CA VAL A 1054 9.49 4.71 -20.79
C VAL A 1054 8.61 4.39 -22.01
N VAL A 1055 8.39 5.39 -22.87
CA VAL A 1055 7.54 5.25 -24.06
C VAL A 1055 8.14 4.26 -25.07
N HIS A 1056 9.45 4.30 -25.29
CA HIS A 1056 10.11 3.35 -26.18
C HIS A 1056 10.05 1.92 -25.66
N SER A 1057 10.18 1.71 -24.34
CA SER A 1057 9.95 0.41 -23.74
C SER A 1057 8.52 -0.08 -24.02
N TRP A 1058 7.53 0.82 -23.89
CA TRP A 1058 6.13 0.49 -24.12
C TRP A 1058 5.84 0.04 -25.55
N VAL A 1059 6.16 0.89 -26.53
CA VAL A 1059 5.80 0.64 -27.93
C VAL A 1059 6.54 -0.56 -28.52
N LEU A 1060 7.75 -0.87 -28.00
CA LEU A 1060 8.53 -2.02 -28.44
C LEU A 1060 8.13 -3.32 -27.74
N ALA A 1061 7.40 -3.30 -26.63
CA ALA A 1061 7.13 -4.50 -25.84
C ALA A 1061 6.48 -5.65 -26.64
N ARG A 1062 5.69 -5.31 -27.67
CA ARG A 1062 5.01 -6.26 -28.56
C ARG A 1062 5.79 -6.60 -29.84
N GLY A 1063 6.64 -5.69 -30.33
CA GLY A 1063 7.39 -5.86 -31.58
C GLY A 1063 8.84 -6.33 -31.39
N ASP A 1064 9.56 -5.74 -30.43
CA ASP A 1064 10.94 -6.08 -30.06
C ASP A 1064 11.11 -6.08 -28.54
N ARG A 1065 10.78 -7.22 -27.94
CA ARG A 1065 10.83 -7.40 -26.47
C ARG A 1065 12.23 -7.23 -25.89
N ARG A 1066 13.27 -7.62 -26.62
CA ARG A 1066 14.65 -7.53 -26.12
C ARG A 1066 15.02 -6.07 -25.96
N GLN A 1067 14.72 -5.25 -26.96
CA GLN A 1067 14.97 -3.81 -26.92
C GLN A 1067 14.07 -3.12 -25.87
N ALA A 1068 12.80 -3.51 -25.78
CA ALA A 1068 11.89 -3.00 -24.74
C ALA A 1068 12.46 -3.22 -23.33
N MET A 1069 13.06 -4.38 -23.08
CA MET A 1069 13.68 -4.70 -21.79
C MET A 1069 14.99 -3.96 -21.55
N SER A 1070 15.72 -3.59 -22.59
CA SER A 1070 16.88 -2.71 -22.48
C SER A 1070 16.47 -1.32 -21.99
N TYR A 1071 15.44 -0.73 -22.62
CA TYR A 1071 14.90 0.57 -22.18
C TYR A 1071 14.30 0.52 -20.78
N PHE A 1072 13.58 -0.56 -20.43
CA PHE A 1072 13.07 -0.73 -19.07
C PHE A 1072 14.19 -0.70 -18.03
N ARG A 1073 15.28 -1.47 -18.23
CA ARG A 1073 16.44 -1.44 -17.33
C ARG A 1073 17.11 -0.07 -17.27
N GLN A 1074 17.15 0.66 -18.39
CA GLN A 1074 17.65 2.03 -18.43
C GLN A 1074 16.80 2.97 -17.59
N VAL A 1075 15.46 2.87 -17.65
CA VAL A 1075 14.54 3.67 -16.80
C VAL A 1075 14.79 3.33 -15.33
N MET A 1076 14.87 2.05 -14.97
CA MET A 1076 15.12 1.61 -13.59
C MET A 1076 16.43 2.16 -13.01
N ALA A 1077 17.47 2.30 -13.84
CA ALA A 1077 18.78 2.78 -13.41
C ALA A 1077 18.95 4.31 -13.46
N SER A 1078 17.99 5.05 -14.02
CA SER A 1078 18.15 6.44 -14.44
C SER A 1078 18.63 7.39 -13.35
N ASP A 1079 17.92 7.42 -12.21
CA ASP A 1079 18.27 8.28 -11.08
C ASP A 1079 19.46 7.72 -10.26
N VAL A 1080 19.55 6.39 -10.10
CA VAL A 1080 20.59 5.74 -9.26
C VAL A 1080 21.99 5.85 -9.86
N ILE A 1081 22.10 5.74 -11.18
CA ILE A 1081 23.37 5.92 -11.92
C ILE A 1081 23.54 7.38 -12.39
N ASP A 1082 22.50 8.21 -12.25
CA ASP A 1082 22.45 9.59 -12.73
C ASP A 1082 22.85 9.68 -14.22
N ILE A 1083 22.07 8.99 -15.07
CA ILE A 1083 22.40 8.80 -16.49
C ILE A 1083 22.52 10.14 -17.24
N GLN A 1084 21.80 11.18 -16.82
CA GLN A 1084 21.87 12.53 -17.41
C GLN A 1084 22.98 13.41 -16.79
N LYS A 1085 23.72 12.89 -15.80
CA LYS A 1085 24.83 13.49 -15.06
C LYS A 1085 24.52 14.83 -14.37
N GLY A 1086 24.55 14.82 -13.05
CA GLY A 1086 24.35 15.98 -12.17
C GLY A 1086 22.88 16.37 -11.96
N THR A 1087 21.93 15.72 -12.63
CA THR A 1087 20.52 16.14 -12.62
C THR A 1087 19.75 15.59 -11.44
N THR A 1088 20.03 14.33 -11.04
CA THR A 1088 19.36 13.71 -9.88
C THR A 1088 19.67 14.45 -8.59
N ALA A 1089 20.89 15.01 -8.46
CA ALA A 1089 21.28 15.81 -7.31
C ALA A 1089 20.36 17.03 -7.10
N GLU A 1090 19.82 17.59 -8.19
CA GLU A 1090 18.87 18.70 -8.19
C GLU A 1090 17.40 18.27 -7.95
N GLY A 1091 17.12 16.96 -7.95
CA GLY A 1091 15.80 16.34 -7.73
C GLY A 1091 15.60 15.08 -8.58
N ILE A 1092 14.82 14.12 -8.06
CA ILE A 1092 14.52 12.83 -8.74
C ILE A 1092 13.63 12.99 -9.98
N HIS A 1093 13.56 12.00 -10.88
CA HIS A 1093 12.65 12.04 -12.03
C HIS A 1093 11.31 11.32 -11.75
N LEU A 1094 10.39 11.97 -11.03
CA LEU A 1094 9.16 11.35 -10.52
C LEU A 1094 8.32 10.63 -11.59
N ALA A 1095 8.11 11.25 -12.75
CA ALA A 1095 7.32 10.65 -13.83
C ALA A 1095 8.01 9.43 -14.47
N ALA A 1096 9.34 9.41 -14.55
CA ALA A 1096 10.08 8.24 -15.01
C ALA A 1096 10.00 7.10 -13.98
N MET A 1097 10.11 7.42 -12.69
CA MET A 1097 9.93 6.46 -11.60
C MET A 1097 8.54 5.82 -11.61
N ALA A 1098 7.47 6.63 -11.71
CA ALA A 1098 6.12 6.11 -11.82
C ALA A 1098 5.88 5.37 -13.14
N GLY A 1099 6.43 5.86 -14.24
CA GLY A 1099 6.39 5.21 -15.55
C GLY A 1099 7.04 3.82 -15.54
N SER A 1100 8.07 3.60 -14.73
CA SER A 1100 8.69 2.28 -14.59
C SER A 1100 7.76 1.27 -13.91
N ILE A 1101 6.99 1.71 -12.92
CA ILE A 1101 5.94 0.90 -12.27
C ILE A 1101 4.84 0.63 -13.29
N ASP A 1102 4.45 1.65 -14.07
CA ASP A 1102 3.42 1.54 -15.11
C ASP A 1102 3.77 0.53 -16.22
N LEU A 1103 5.04 0.46 -16.62
CA LEU A 1103 5.53 -0.57 -17.56
C LEU A 1103 5.29 -2.00 -17.02
N LEU A 1104 5.49 -2.22 -15.73
CA LEU A 1104 5.17 -3.51 -15.11
C LEU A 1104 3.66 -3.74 -15.13
N GLN A 1105 2.85 -2.79 -14.65
CA GLN A 1105 1.42 -3.04 -14.44
C GLN A 1105 0.57 -3.05 -15.71
N ARG A 1106 0.87 -2.24 -16.73
CA ARG A 1106 0.06 -2.15 -17.96
C ARG A 1106 0.78 -2.67 -19.19
N CYS A 1107 2.05 -2.32 -19.39
CA CYS A 1107 2.75 -2.69 -20.62
C CYS A 1107 2.95 -4.21 -20.74
N PHE A 1108 3.65 -4.81 -19.78
CA PHE A 1108 4.02 -6.22 -19.84
C PHE A 1108 2.86 -7.17 -19.54
N THR A 1109 1.86 -6.74 -18.76
CA THR A 1109 0.61 -7.47 -18.57
C THR A 1109 -0.36 -7.30 -19.73
N GLY A 1110 -0.22 -6.23 -20.53
CA GLY A 1110 -1.25 -5.80 -21.48
C GLY A 1110 -2.56 -5.39 -20.79
N LEU A 1111 -2.49 -4.89 -19.55
CA LEU A 1111 -3.67 -4.47 -18.78
C LEU A 1111 -4.25 -3.18 -19.33
N GLU A 1112 -5.50 -3.22 -19.78
CA GLU A 1112 -6.30 -2.05 -20.13
C GLU A 1112 -7.58 -2.02 -19.28
N LEU A 1113 -7.95 -0.83 -18.79
CA LEU A 1113 -9.15 -0.60 -18.00
C LEU A 1113 -10.04 0.40 -18.75
N ARG A 1114 -10.94 -0.09 -19.61
CA ARG A 1114 -11.79 0.76 -20.46
C ARG A 1114 -13.12 0.10 -20.77
N ARG A 1115 -14.14 0.89 -21.12
CA ARG A 1115 -15.48 0.41 -21.53
C ARG A 1115 -16.09 -0.57 -20.52
N ASP A 1116 -15.95 -0.26 -19.25
CA ASP A 1116 -16.50 -1.07 -18.15
C ASP A 1116 -15.94 -2.52 -18.09
N ARG A 1117 -14.83 -2.80 -18.79
CA ARG A 1117 -14.15 -4.10 -18.85
C ARG A 1117 -12.65 -4.01 -18.50
N ILE A 1118 -12.09 -5.14 -18.12
CA ILE A 1118 -10.65 -5.36 -17.91
C ILE A 1118 -10.13 -6.16 -19.11
N VAL A 1119 -9.17 -5.63 -19.84
CA VAL A 1119 -8.49 -6.37 -20.91
C VAL A 1119 -7.12 -6.77 -20.41
N VAL A 1120 -6.70 -8.01 -20.67
CA VAL A 1120 -5.34 -8.49 -20.40
C VAL A 1120 -4.74 -9.11 -21.65
N GLY A 1121 -3.45 -8.89 -21.84
CA GLY A 1121 -2.70 -9.47 -22.95
C GLY A 1121 -1.27 -9.75 -22.51
N PRO A 1122 -1.00 -10.66 -21.57
CA PRO A 1122 0.30 -10.79 -20.95
C PRO A 1122 1.43 -11.14 -21.94
N MET A 1123 2.59 -10.55 -21.70
CA MET A 1123 3.83 -10.79 -22.44
C MET A 1123 5.05 -10.51 -21.55
N TRP A 1124 5.18 -11.30 -20.48
CA TRP A 1124 6.25 -11.19 -19.49
C TRP A 1124 7.35 -12.24 -19.71
N PRO A 1125 8.66 -11.91 -19.64
CA PRO A 1125 9.72 -12.91 -19.79
C PRO A 1125 9.67 -13.97 -18.69
N THR A 1126 9.53 -15.25 -19.08
CA THR A 1126 9.49 -16.38 -18.13
C THR A 1126 10.79 -16.52 -17.31
N SER A 1127 11.91 -16.03 -17.83
CA SER A 1127 13.21 -16.00 -17.13
C SER A 1127 13.20 -15.10 -15.89
N LEU A 1128 12.30 -14.11 -15.82
CA LEU A 1128 12.14 -13.22 -14.68
C LEU A 1128 11.15 -13.78 -13.64
N GLY A 1129 10.63 -15.00 -13.85
CA GLY A 1129 9.61 -15.57 -12.98
C GLY A 1129 8.23 -14.97 -13.25
N ARG A 1130 7.43 -14.85 -12.20
CA ARG A 1130 6.04 -14.39 -12.27
C ARG A 1130 5.98 -12.94 -11.82
N LEU A 1131 5.30 -12.09 -12.59
CA LEU A 1131 4.97 -10.74 -12.19
C LEU A 1131 3.59 -10.77 -11.52
N THR A 1132 3.52 -10.32 -10.27
CA THR A 1132 2.27 -10.29 -9.51
C THR A 1132 2.08 -8.97 -8.79
N PHE A 1133 0.88 -8.41 -8.84
CA PHE A 1133 0.53 -7.21 -8.06
C PHE A 1133 -0.97 -7.12 -7.79
N THR A 1134 -1.32 -6.25 -6.85
CA THR A 1134 -2.71 -5.99 -6.45
C THR A 1134 -3.11 -4.57 -6.86
N PHE A 1135 -4.37 -4.40 -7.24
CA PHE A 1135 -4.91 -3.11 -7.65
C PHE A 1135 -6.43 -3.04 -7.41
N ARG A 1136 -7.01 -1.84 -7.49
CA ARG A 1136 -8.44 -1.59 -7.32
C ARG A 1136 -9.08 -1.22 -8.65
N TYR A 1137 -10.27 -1.75 -8.87
CA TYR A 1137 -11.10 -1.42 -10.03
C TYR A 1137 -12.57 -1.49 -9.64
N ARG A 1138 -13.27 -0.37 -9.70
CA ARG A 1138 -14.74 -0.28 -9.51
C ARG A 1138 -15.28 -1.05 -8.30
N GLY A 1139 -14.64 -0.84 -7.14
CA GLY A 1139 -15.02 -1.48 -5.88
C GLY A 1139 -14.32 -2.82 -5.62
N HIS A 1140 -13.76 -3.48 -6.62
CA HIS A 1140 -12.97 -4.71 -6.43
C HIS A 1140 -11.55 -4.40 -5.97
N ARG A 1141 -11.02 -5.26 -5.10
CA ARG A 1141 -9.57 -5.44 -4.92
C ARG A 1141 -9.16 -6.70 -5.68
N LEU A 1142 -8.36 -6.50 -6.72
CA LEU A 1142 -7.98 -7.50 -7.70
C LEU A 1142 -6.50 -7.83 -7.60
N ARG A 1143 -6.15 -9.10 -7.77
CA ARG A 1143 -4.77 -9.56 -7.91
C ARG A 1143 -4.56 -10.14 -9.29
N ILE A 1144 -3.58 -9.61 -10.01
CA ILE A 1144 -3.17 -10.13 -11.31
C ILE A 1144 -1.80 -10.79 -11.20
N SER A 1145 -1.69 -11.97 -11.78
CA SER A 1145 -0.45 -12.73 -11.88
C SER A 1145 -0.20 -13.11 -13.33
N VAL A 1146 0.95 -12.72 -13.89
CA VAL A 1146 1.33 -13.03 -15.27
C VAL A 1146 2.64 -13.81 -15.33
N ALA A 1147 2.69 -14.80 -16.21
CA ALA A 1147 3.90 -15.56 -16.53
C ALA A 1147 3.87 -15.93 -18.01
N GLY A 1148 4.86 -15.47 -18.79
CA GLY A 1148 4.84 -15.65 -20.24
C GLY A 1148 3.62 -14.97 -20.87
N ARG A 1149 2.75 -15.78 -21.47
CA ARG A 1149 1.48 -15.36 -22.11
C ARG A 1149 0.25 -15.79 -21.32
N SER A 1150 0.43 -16.31 -20.11
CA SER A 1150 -0.67 -16.70 -19.23
C SER A 1150 -0.95 -15.60 -18.20
N ALA A 1151 -2.22 -15.43 -17.85
CA ALA A 1151 -2.68 -14.49 -16.82
C ALA A 1151 -3.73 -15.16 -15.92
N THR A 1152 -3.61 -14.92 -14.63
CA THR A 1152 -4.64 -15.21 -13.63
C THR A 1152 -5.06 -13.90 -12.99
N LEU A 1153 -6.36 -13.63 -12.95
CA LEU A 1153 -6.94 -12.48 -12.26
C LEU A 1153 -7.93 -12.99 -11.21
N SER A 1154 -7.69 -12.66 -9.94
CA SER A 1154 -8.58 -13.01 -8.83
C SER A 1154 -9.15 -11.76 -8.17
N ALA A 1155 -10.39 -11.85 -7.71
CA ALA A 1155 -11.06 -10.82 -6.93
C ALA A 1155 -11.20 -11.25 -5.49
N GLU A 1156 -10.83 -10.38 -4.55
CA GLU A 1156 -11.10 -10.63 -3.13
C GLU A 1156 -12.62 -10.73 -2.87
N PRO A 1157 -13.06 -11.49 -1.86
CA PRO A 1157 -14.46 -11.54 -1.46
C PRO A 1157 -15.01 -10.14 -1.10
N GLY A 1158 -16.20 -9.81 -1.58
CA GLY A 1158 -16.87 -8.53 -1.32
C GLY A 1158 -18.19 -8.41 -2.08
N ASP A 1159 -18.81 -7.23 -2.03
CA ASP A 1159 -20.14 -6.96 -2.62
C ASP A 1159 -20.07 -6.22 -3.96
N ALA A 1160 -18.87 -6.12 -4.55
CA ALA A 1160 -18.67 -5.40 -5.81
C ALA A 1160 -19.32 -6.16 -6.98
N PRO A 1161 -20.01 -5.45 -7.91
CA PRO A 1161 -20.75 -6.07 -9.00
C PRO A 1161 -19.79 -6.78 -9.97
N PRO A 1162 -20.22 -7.85 -10.66
CA PRO A 1162 -19.37 -8.57 -11.61
C PRO A 1162 -18.74 -7.67 -12.67
N VAL A 1163 -17.52 -8.00 -13.10
CA VAL A 1163 -16.80 -7.27 -14.15
C VAL A 1163 -16.40 -8.21 -15.28
N ILE A 1164 -16.44 -7.69 -16.51
CA ILE A 1164 -16.03 -8.45 -17.70
C ILE A 1164 -14.50 -8.38 -17.83
N VAL A 1165 -13.89 -9.55 -18.03
CA VAL A 1165 -12.45 -9.72 -18.26
C VAL A 1165 -12.23 -10.35 -19.63
N GLU A 1166 -11.44 -9.69 -20.48
CA GLU A 1166 -11.17 -10.11 -21.85
C GLU A 1166 -9.68 -10.40 -22.06
N SER A 1167 -9.36 -11.49 -22.74
CA SER A 1167 -8.01 -11.81 -23.19
C SER A 1167 -8.03 -12.37 -24.60
N ARG A 1168 -7.62 -11.53 -25.57
CA ARG A 1168 -7.52 -11.89 -27.01
C ARG A 1168 -8.82 -12.50 -27.56
N GLY A 1169 -9.95 -11.87 -27.24
CA GLY A 1169 -11.28 -12.31 -27.65
C GLY A 1169 -11.94 -13.36 -26.76
N ASP A 1170 -11.22 -14.03 -25.83
CA ASP A 1170 -11.84 -14.84 -24.78
C ASP A 1170 -12.37 -13.92 -23.67
N THR A 1171 -13.68 -13.95 -23.45
CA THR A 1171 -14.37 -13.07 -22.49
C THR A 1171 -14.95 -13.90 -21.36
N ARG A 1172 -14.65 -13.49 -20.12
CA ARG A 1172 -15.13 -14.15 -18.89
C ARG A 1172 -15.67 -13.13 -17.91
N GLU A 1173 -16.60 -13.56 -17.08
CA GLU A 1173 -17.11 -12.76 -15.98
C GLU A 1173 -16.31 -13.07 -14.71
N LEU A 1174 -15.84 -12.02 -14.03
CA LEU A 1174 -15.18 -12.10 -12.73
C LEU A 1174 -16.13 -11.57 -11.66
N VAL A 1175 -16.40 -12.40 -10.67
CA VAL A 1175 -17.26 -12.10 -9.51
C VAL A 1175 -16.37 -11.99 -8.28
N ALA A 1176 -16.78 -11.18 -7.30
CA ALA A 1176 -16.05 -11.07 -6.04
C ALA A 1176 -15.85 -12.45 -5.38
N GLY A 1177 -14.62 -12.74 -4.93
CA GLY A 1177 -14.23 -14.02 -4.35
C GLY A 1177 -13.95 -15.14 -5.37
N SER A 1178 -13.94 -14.86 -6.67
CA SER A 1178 -13.57 -15.83 -7.71
C SER A 1178 -12.30 -15.44 -8.46
N ALA A 1179 -11.83 -16.32 -9.34
CA ALA A 1179 -10.69 -16.09 -10.21
C ALA A 1179 -10.97 -16.55 -11.64
N VAL A 1180 -10.36 -15.86 -12.60
CA VAL A 1180 -10.35 -16.23 -14.01
C VAL A 1180 -8.93 -16.48 -14.48
N GLU A 1181 -8.74 -17.51 -15.29
CA GLU A 1181 -7.43 -17.93 -15.79
C GLU A 1181 -7.43 -18.02 -17.32
N PHE A 1182 -6.45 -17.36 -17.94
CA PHE A 1182 -6.16 -17.45 -19.36
C PHE A 1182 -4.81 -18.15 -19.52
N VAL A 1183 -4.86 -19.42 -19.95
CA VAL A 1183 -3.67 -20.26 -20.17
C VAL A 1183 -3.39 -20.34 -21.66
N GLN A 1184 -2.14 -20.09 -22.04
CA GLN A 1184 -1.66 -20.20 -23.42
C GLN A 1184 -0.24 -20.71 -23.54
#